data_AF-A0A3D1VI43-F1
#
_entry.id   AF-A0A3D1VI43-F1
#
_cell.length_a   1.000
_cell.length_b   1.000
_cell.length_c   1.000
_cell.angle_alpha   90.00
_cell.angle_beta   90.00
_cell.angle_gamma   90.00
#
_symmetry.space_group_name_H-M   'P 1'
#
loop_
_entity.id
_entity.type
_entity.pdbx_description
1 polymer ?
#
loop_
_entity_poly.entity_id
_entity_poly.type
_entity_poly.pdbx_seq_one_letter_code
_entity_poly.pdbx_strand_id
1 'polypeptide(L)'
;YAAGAVLFMGDQTVDLNDNTNQIYTYASNDINTNYQTMLAAAGKPLLFTANTPSTVVTYSSPSNVFYIAFNGEVLFNHMTLKLNTKKATRIFTLSGDITFGASFLTFENSISNTTGNRSLGIDYSSNTQSSFNVRIYGGDWAYVYFGSASATRENKLILGNGESNPYVKLICYNNTNCQNSNYGYIRSGRVGNLSFGYPGTDRIVSGKMDITVYGGQIDLISDATTEYSKTTNLEHCNRYLTFDGYTGSVVFSHLNVGTAPGTAGSYANGINRISFINHTNLNIASNDVYLKASPVAAVYVDTTSFVSGHTFFGISHDFTFGEQTIMLDLDVIPGILLGFDGTKWIYTYGMDGLSAIPQGPEFTYSAGMTITMPAYSDIVLNGVNNNPDMVFFAWMDREGVYHYEDDVITVPDGGLTLTAVWAAVMNIDPTYTENDSNGTASKPFTIFNDAYLAMAALLKKVPCQAAAFRFIGNQIWDLDNNTGDIYAYASNSNHTNYQAKAFNLGVPVLYTADKDTTVVTMYSPSHVFYFASHTTTIFNGLTLLCNTKSSLRFIVNTNEYIYGSRFFMNTSKNAIGVDFGSLAMEEATVRIYGGTFSFVYLGTGSSQKICNLIVGNGTNEPKINLLCLNNSNQANQNYATINSGTISNLSFSYPGTAYNNNASMSVTVKGGIITHIRDFESAYCDYDHLLNSTRTLIFDGWNGEFTYAHKNIGPAADK
;
A
#
# COMPACT_ATOMS: atom_id res chain seq x y z
N TYR A 1 28.60 35.75 28.65
CA TYR A 1 27.28 35.08 28.74
C TYR A 1 26.75 34.73 27.36
N ALA A 2 26.13 33.56 27.20
CA ALA A 2 25.58 33.08 25.92
C ALA A 2 24.13 33.57 25.65
N ALA A 3 23.40 33.96 26.69
CA ALA A 3 22.05 34.51 26.65
C ALA A 3 21.88 35.58 27.75
N GLY A 4 20.80 36.36 27.67
CA GLY A 4 20.36 37.30 28.71
C GLY A 4 18.99 36.93 29.28
N ALA A 5 18.64 37.49 30.43
CA ALA A 5 17.31 37.33 31.02
C ALA A 5 16.78 38.66 31.58
N VAL A 6 15.49 38.92 31.40
CA VAL A 6 14.72 39.97 32.08
C VAL A 6 13.88 39.28 33.14
N LEU A 7 14.18 39.58 34.41
CA LEU A 7 13.45 39.06 35.56
C LEU A 7 12.47 40.11 36.10
N PHE A 8 11.17 39.83 36.00
CA PHE A 8 10.12 40.65 36.60
C PHE A 8 9.92 40.26 38.08
N MET A 9 9.98 41.27 38.96
CA MET A 9 9.79 41.10 40.39
C MET A 9 8.41 41.63 40.80
N GLY A 10 7.48 40.73 41.15
CA GLY A 10 6.09 41.07 41.41
C GLY A 10 5.34 41.51 40.14
N ASP A 11 4.06 41.86 40.28
CA ASP A 11 3.24 42.26 39.14
C ASP A 11 3.78 43.56 38.51
N GLN A 12 3.90 43.57 37.19
CA GLN A 12 4.51 44.68 36.44
C GLN A 12 3.64 45.09 35.26
N THR A 13 3.76 46.35 34.85
CA THR A 13 3.19 46.85 33.60
C THR A 13 4.31 47.29 32.67
N VAL A 14 4.34 46.72 31.47
CA VAL A 14 5.20 47.13 30.37
C VAL A 14 4.38 48.07 29.49
N ASP A 15 4.69 49.37 29.52
CA ASP A 15 4.08 50.34 28.62
C ASP A 15 4.68 50.19 27.22
N LEU A 16 3.86 49.71 26.28
CA LEU A 16 4.26 49.50 24.90
C LEU A 16 4.24 50.79 24.08
N ASN A 17 3.78 51.92 24.64
CA ASN A 17 3.88 53.22 24.00
C ASN A 17 5.11 54.02 24.47
N ASP A 18 5.83 53.51 25.47
CA ASP A 18 7.00 54.21 26.00
C ASP A 18 8.11 54.23 24.96
N ASN A 19 8.41 55.43 24.46
CA ASN A 19 9.48 55.68 23.51
C ASN A 19 10.62 56.51 24.11
N THR A 20 10.64 56.69 25.43
CA THR A 20 11.64 57.54 26.11
C THR A 20 13.07 57.02 25.95
N ASN A 21 13.25 55.69 25.83
CA ASN A 21 14.56 55.05 25.72
C ASN A 21 14.84 54.41 24.35
N GLN A 22 14.00 54.64 23.34
CA GLN A 22 14.14 54.08 21.98
C GLN A 22 14.31 52.54 21.91
N ILE A 23 13.89 51.82 22.95
CA ILE A 23 13.95 50.34 22.98
C ILE A 23 12.91 49.69 22.08
N TYR A 24 11.85 50.44 21.73
CA TYR A 24 10.81 50.04 20.80
C TYR A 24 10.90 50.85 19.52
N THR A 25 10.68 50.17 18.39
CA THR A 25 10.40 50.80 17.10
C THR A 25 8.97 50.48 16.71
N TYR A 26 8.33 51.40 15.97
CA TYR A 26 6.90 51.33 15.70
C TYR A 26 6.62 51.28 14.20
N ALA A 27 5.64 50.49 13.78
CA ALA A 27 5.08 50.55 12.44
C ALA A 27 3.68 51.13 12.44
N SER A 28 3.37 51.90 11.40
CA SER A 28 2.07 52.52 11.15
C SER A 28 1.56 52.13 9.77
N ASN A 29 0.25 52.17 9.56
CA ASN A 29 -0.38 52.12 8.24
C ASN A 29 -1.47 53.19 8.13
N ASP A 30 -2.09 53.30 6.96
CA ASP A 30 -3.08 54.35 6.65
C ASP A 30 -4.30 54.37 7.61
N ILE A 31 -4.55 53.27 8.32
CA ILE A 31 -5.72 53.11 9.21
C ILE A 31 -5.31 53.11 10.69
N ASN A 32 -4.10 52.68 11.02
CA ASN A 32 -3.65 52.49 12.40
C ASN A 32 -2.22 53.02 12.60
N THR A 33 -2.10 54.07 13.39
CA THR A 33 -0.82 54.60 13.87
C THR A 33 -0.25 53.72 14.97
N ASN A 34 1.06 53.43 14.92
CA ASN A 34 1.83 52.65 15.90
C ASN A 34 1.18 51.32 16.28
N TYR A 35 0.62 50.63 15.28
CA TYR A 35 -0.15 49.41 15.50
C TYR A 35 0.73 48.19 15.84
N GLN A 36 2.00 48.25 15.47
CA GLN A 36 3.01 47.26 15.76
C GLN A 36 4.14 47.91 16.56
N THR A 37 4.48 47.30 17.70
CA THR A 37 5.67 47.64 18.48
C THR A 37 6.72 46.54 18.27
N MET A 38 7.99 46.91 18.13
CA MET A 38 9.09 46.00 17.87
C MET A 38 10.20 46.25 18.87
N LEU A 39 10.49 45.27 19.74
CA LEU A 39 11.58 45.36 20.70
C LEU A 39 12.93 45.20 19.97
N ALA A 40 13.86 46.11 20.27
CA ALA A 40 15.20 46.09 19.72
C ALA A 40 15.97 44.79 20.05
N ALA A 41 16.90 44.42 19.17
CA ALA A 41 17.70 43.21 19.31
C ALA A 41 18.70 43.31 20.47
N ALA A 42 18.71 42.32 21.36
CA ALA A 42 19.69 42.21 22.44
C ALA A 42 21.05 41.61 22.00
N GLY A 43 21.20 41.26 20.71
CA GLY A 43 22.39 40.61 20.14
C GLY A 43 22.62 39.16 20.57
N LYS A 44 21.84 38.65 21.53
CA LYS A 44 21.82 37.27 22.06
C LYS A 44 20.38 36.86 22.41
N PRO A 45 20.11 35.55 22.56
CA PRO A 45 18.80 35.08 23.00
C PRO A 45 18.39 35.68 24.35
N LEU A 46 17.11 36.02 24.50
CA LEU A 46 16.56 36.70 25.67
C LEU A 46 15.44 35.90 26.33
N LEU A 47 15.58 35.61 27.62
CA LEU A 47 14.53 35.01 28.45
C LEU A 47 13.76 36.11 29.19
N PHE A 48 12.44 36.21 28.96
CA PHE A 48 11.51 36.92 29.81
C PHE A 48 10.95 35.94 30.85
N THR A 49 11.16 36.26 32.13
CA THR A 49 10.76 35.42 33.25
C THR A 49 10.34 36.28 34.44
N ALA A 50 9.56 35.72 35.36
CA ALA A 50 9.23 36.40 36.60
C ALA A 50 9.77 35.63 37.81
N ASN A 51 9.57 36.20 39.00
CA ASN A 51 9.89 35.52 40.26
C ASN A 51 8.96 34.32 40.54
N THR A 52 7.73 34.34 40.02
CA THR A 52 6.76 33.23 40.15
C THR A 52 5.93 33.07 38.86
N PRO A 53 5.39 31.87 38.56
CA PRO A 53 4.50 31.69 37.40
C PRO A 53 3.24 32.55 37.47
N SER A 54 2.74 32.83 38.68
CA SER A 54 1.55 33.65 38.92
C SER A 54 1.77 35.15 38.79
N THR A 55 3.03 35.60 38.72
CA THR A 55 3.35 37.02 38.57
C THR A 55 2.80 37.54 37.24
N VAL A 56 1.94 38.55 37.30
CA VAL A 56 1.25 39.11 36.14
C VAL A 56 2.07 40.24 35.54
N VAL A 57 2.53 40.03 34.31
CA VAL A 57 3.19 41.07 33.52
C VAL A 57 2.20 41.56 32.48
N THR A 58 1.77 42.81 32.61
CA THR A 58 0.76 43.43 31.74
C THR A 58 1.44 44.22 30.64
N TYR A 59 1.30 43.79 29.39
CA TYR A 59 1.73 44.55 28.22
C TYR A 59 0.60 45.50 27.82
N SER A 60 0.82 46.80 27.94
CA SER A 60 -0.24 47.81 27.87
C SER A 60 -0.04 48.80 26.73
N SER A 61 -1.01 48.85 25.82
CA SER A 61 -1.24 49.94 24.85
C SER A 61 -2.68 49.81 24.29
N PRO A 62 -3.68 50.25 25.06
CA PRO A 62 -5.09 49.98 24.75
C PRO A 62 -5.61 50.71 23.50
N SER A 63 -4.88 51.71 22.99
CA SER A 63 -5.32 52.53 21.86
C SER A 63 -4.65 52.18 20.53
N ASN A 64 -3.42 51.68 20.58
CA ASN A 64 -2.56 51.64 19.38
C ASN A 64 -2.17 50.20 19.03
N VAL A 65 -1.45 49.53 19.92
CA VAL A 65 -0.73 48.30 19.58
C VAL A 65 -1.67 47.08 19.57
N PHE A 66 -1.48 46.22 18.57
CA PHE A 66 -2.01 44.86 18.49
C PHE A 66 -1.09 43.87 17.77
N TYR A 67 0.14 44.29 17.46
CA TYR A 67 1.25 43.44 17.03
C TYR A 67 2.48 43.72 17.90
N ILE A 68 3.08 42.67 18.45
CA ILE A 68 4.30 42.74 19.25
C ILE A 68 5.36 41.89 18.56
N ALA A 69 6.42 42.52 18.10
CA ALA A 69 7.53 41.85 17.44
C ALA A 69 8.80 41.89 18.29
N PHE A 70 9.63 40.86 18.14
CA PHE A 70 10.98 40.82 18.71
C PHE A 70 12.01 40.67 17.60
N ASN A 71 13.11 41.42 17.68
CA ASN A 71 14.21 41.27 16.74
C ASN A 71 15.30 40.38 17.34
N GLY A 72 15.12 39.06 17.29
CA GLY A 72 16.04 38.07 17.86
C GLY A 72 15.29 36.94 18.56
N GLU A 73 16.04 35.92 18.96
CA GLU A 73 15.47 34.77 19.66
C GLU A 73 14.98 35.14 21.07
N VAL A 74 13.74 34.76 21.39
CA VAL A 74 13.13 35.08 22.68
C VAL A 74 12.43 33.87 23.31
N LEU A 75 12.53 33.79 24.63
CA LEU A 75 11.83 32.81 25.48
C LEU A 75 10.94 33.54 26.48
N PHE A 76 9.74 33.02 26.72
CA PHE A 76 8.88 33.41 27.84
C PHE A 76 8.66 32.19 28.71
N ASN A 77 8.91 32.30 30.01
CA ASN A 77 8.64 31.20 30.94
C ASN A 77 8.42 31.72 32.36
N HIS A 78 7.78 30.91 33.21
CA HIS A 78 7.64 31.17 34.65
C HIS A 78 7.07 32.56 34.94
N MET A 79 6.01 32.92 34.21
CA MET A 79 5.30 34.20 34.31
C MET A 79 3.89 34.08 33.73
N THR A 80 2.99 34.99 34.13
CA THR A 80 1.66 35.15 33.53
C THR A 80 1.62 36.41 32.68
N LEU A 81 1.31 36.29 31.38
CA LEU A 81 1.19 37.44 30.49
C LEU A 81 -0.27 37.93 30.41
N LYS A 82 -0.48 39.23 30.63
CA LYS A 82 -1.75 39.92 30.41
C LYS A 82 -1.59 40.95 29.28
N LEU A 83 -2.56 41.02 28.37
CA LEU A 83 -2.55 41.97 27.25
C LEU A 83 -3.63 43.03 27.41
N ASN A 84 -3.23 44.27 27.67
CA ASN A 84 -4.11 45.42 27.62
C ASN A 84 -3.87 46.22 26.34
N THR A 85 -4.24 45.63 25.20
CA THR A 85 -3.97 46.14 23.86
C THR A 85 -5.25 46.57 23.13
N LYS A 86 -5.11 47.23 21.97
CA LYS A 86 -6.24 47.72 21.16
C LYS A 86 -7.26 46.63 20.84
N LYS A 87 -6.77 45.43 20.53
CA LYS A 87 -7.55 44.23 20.19
C LYS A 87 -6.69 42.98 20.38
N ALA A 88 -7.19 41.81 19.99
CA ALA A 88 -6.43 40.56 19.97
C ALA A 88 -5.01 40.77 19.40
N THR A 89 -4.01 40.36 20.17
CA THR A 89 -2.61 40.67 19.87
C THR A 89 -1.92 39.52 19.16
N ARG A 90 -1.14 39.86 18.15
CA ARG A 90 -0.26 38.94 17.45
C ARG A 90 1.17 39.10 17.94
N ILE A 91 1.79 38.02 18.37
CA ILE A 91 3.18 38.00 18.83
C ILE A 91 4.04 37.17 17.85
N PHE A 92 5.22 37.68 17.52
CA PHE A 92 6.13 37.04 16.57
C PHE A 92 7.55 37.59 16.71
N THR A 93 8.51 36.95 16.04
CA THR A 93 9.86 37.48 15.88
C THR A 93 10.08 37.91 14.43
N LEU A 94 10.88 38.95 14.21
CA LEU A 94 11.39 39.32 12.89
C LEU A 94 12.58 38.43 12.50
N SER A 95 13.37 38.04 13.49
CA SER A 95 14.51 37.13 13.37
C SER A 95 14.62 36.31 14.66
N GLY A 96 15.12 35.07 14.57
CA GLY A 96 15.26 34.13 15.68
C GLY A 96 13.98 33.39 16.03
N ASP A 97 14.11 32.29 16.78
CA ASP A 97 13.00 31.46 17.26
C ASP A 97 12.22 32.13 18.41
N ILE A 98 10.98 31.69 18.64
CA ILE A 98 10.19 32.07 19.82
C ILE A 98 9.73 30.84 20.59
N THR A 99 9.87 30.87 21.91
CA THR A 99 9.45 29.75 22.77
C THR A 99 8.68 30.24 24.00
N PHE A 100 7.58 29.56 24.28
CA PHE A 100 6.78 29.72 25.50
C PHE A 100 6.93 28.45 26.33
N GLY A 101 7.63 28.55 27.46
CA GLY A 101 7.94 27.43 28.34
C GLY A 101 6.71 26.85 29.04
N ALA A 102 6.85 25.67 29.63
CA ALA A 102 5.73 24.95 30.26
C ALA A 102 5.10 25.70 31.45
N SER A 103 5.87 26.55 32.12
CA SER A 103 5.40 27.40 33.23
C SER A 103 4.98 28.80 32.78
N PHE A 104 4.88 29.04 31.46
CA PHE A 104 4.27 30.25 30.92
C PHE A 104 2.76 30.13 31.00
N LEU A 105 2.11 31.17 31.50
CA LEU A 105 0.67 31.27 31.61
C LEU A 105 0.17 32.49 30.85
N THR A 106 -1.07 32.44 30.38
CA THR A 106 -1.77 33.61 29.86
C THR A 106 -2.90 33.95 30.83
N PHE A 107 -3.05 35.24 31.10
CA PHE A 107 -4.15 35.73 31.91
C PHE A 107 -5.46 35.56 31.10
N GLU A 108 -6.56 35.16 31.75
CA GLU A 108 -7.93 34.97 31.21
C GLU A 108 -8.17 35.41 29.76
N ASN A 109 -7.97 34.50 28.80
CA ASN A 109 -8.18 34.80 27.38
C ASN A 109 -9.66 34.71 26.99
N SER A 110 -10.37 35.84 26.98
CA SER A 110 -11.70 35.92 26.37
C SER A 110 -11.75 37.01 25.29
N ILE A 111 -12.27 36.63 24.10
CA ILE A 111 -12.51 37.54 22.98
C ILE A 111 -13.56 38.62 23.35
N SER A 112 -14.46 38.31 24.30
CA SER A 112 -15.52 39.21 24.76
C SER A 112 -15.17 40.03 26.00
N ASN A 113 -13.94 39.91 26.53
CA ASN A 113 -13.52 40.69 27.70
C ASN A 113 -13.36 42.17 27.31
N THR A 114 -14.38 42.97 27.66
CA THR A 114 -14.40 44.43 27.50
C THR A 114 -13.71 45.17 28.65
N THR A 115 -13.29 44.45 29.70
CA THR A 115 -12.79 45.00 30.97
C THR A 115 -11.26 44.91 31.15
N GLY A 116 -10.50 44.54 30.12
CA GLY A 116 -9.06 44.87 30.03
C GLY A 116 -8.06 43.73 29.80
N ASN A 117 -8.47 42.57 29.30
CA ASN A 117 -7.54 41.57 28.77
C ASN A 117 -7.92 41.12 27.35
N ARG A 118 -6.95 41.10 26.43
CA ARG A 118 -7.13 40.70 25.02
C ARG A 118 -6.50 39.33 24.77
N SER A 119 -7.07 38.60 23.83
CA SER A 119 -6.54 37.29 23.43
C SER A 119 -5.17 37.40 22.75
N LEU A 120 -4.29 36.43 23.02
CA LEU A 120 -2.97 36.31 22.41
C LEU A 120 -2.96 35.26 21.28
N GLY A 121 -2.23 35.54 20.20
CA GLY A 121 -1.98 34.58 19.12
C GLY A 121 -0.63 34.77 18.43
N ILE A 122 -0.24 33.79 17.63
CA ILE A 122 1.04 33.75 16.90
C ILE A 122 0.82 34.08 15.43
N ASP A 123 1.76 34.82 14.83
CA ASP A 123 1.74 35.19 13.41
C ASP A 123 3.10 34.97 12.76
N TYR A 124 3.13 34.33 11.60
CA TYR A 124 4.36 34.06 10.84
C TYR A 124 4.60 35.04 9.68
N SER A 125 3.64 35.92 9.34
CA SER A 125 3.67 36.69 8.08
C SER A 125 4.91 37.57 7.93
N SER A 126 5.40 38.09 9.06
CA SER A 126 6.38 39.17 9.10
C SER A 126 7.79 38.71 9.48
N ASN A 127 8.01 37.43 9.78
CA ASN A 127 9.34 36.89 10.09
C ASN A 127 10.21 36.81 8.82
N THR A 128 11.43 37.34 8.83
CA THR A 128 12.27 37.41 7.62
C THR A 128 13.19 36.22 7.39
N GLN A 129 13.25 35.25 8.30
CA GLN A 129 14.13 34.10 8.19
C GLN A 129 13.60 33.05 7.21
N SER A 130 14.54 32.28 6.64
CA SER A 130 14.21 31.14 5.78
C SER A 130 13.61 29.97 6.56
N SER A 131 13.93 29.82 7.85
CA SER A 131 13.33 28.82 8.74
C SER A 131 13.13 29.43 10.12
N PHE A 132 11.94 29.28 10.69
CA PHE A 132 11.59 29.85 11.99
C PHE A 132 10.73 28.88 12.80
N ASN A 133 11.10 28.68 14.08
CA ASN A 133 10.37 27.81 14.99
C ASN A 133 9.62 28.60 16.06
N VAL A 134 8.35 28.24 16.24
CA VAL A 134 7.53 28.61 17.39
C VAL A 134 7.36 27.36 18.26
N ARG A 135 7.69 27.47 19.54
CA ARG A 135 7.51 26.39 20.51
C ARG A 135 6.52 26.86 21.57
N ILE A 136 5.40 26.16 21.72
CA ILE A 136 4.36 26.46 22.71
C ILE A 136 4.24 25.29 23.66
N TYR A 137 4.74 25.45 24.88
CA TYR A 137 4.65 24.44 25.93
C TYR A 137 3.67 24.84 27.04
N GLY A 138 3.30 26.11 27.15
CA GLY A 138 2.36 26.61 28.17
C GLY A 138 1.46 27.72 27.64
N GLY A 139 0.45 28.05 28.44
CA GLY A 139 -0.53 29.10 28.18
C GLY A 139 -1.72 28.68 27.31
N ASP A 140 -2.75 29.53 27.35
CA ASP A 140 -3.90 29.49 26.47
C ASP A 140 -3.70 30.47 25.30
N TRP A 141 -4.05 30.05 24.09
CA TRP A 141 -3.81 30.78 22.85
C TRP A 141 -5.09 30.83 22.02
N ALA A 142 -5.41 32.01 21.48
CA ALA A 142 -6.59 32.13 20.64
C ALA A 142 -6.36 31.62 19.22
N TYR A 143 -5.14 31.76 18.69
CA TYR A 143 -4.80 31.28 17.37
C TYR A 143 -3.29 31.16 17.13
N VAL A 144 -2.93 30.26 16.22
CA VAL A 144 -1.62 30.21 15.56
C VAL A 144 -1.86 30.26 14.05
N TYR A 145 -1.36 31.31 13.40
CA TYR A 145 -1.54 31.53 11.97
C TYR A 145 -0.28 31.22 11.18
N PHE A 146 -0.28 30.08 10.52
CA PHE A 146 0.77 29.65 9.61
C PHE A 146 0.77 30.46 8.33
N GLY A 147 1.94 30.93 7.92
CA GLY A 147 2.17 31.29 6.53
C GLY A 147 2.76 32.69 6.34
N SER A 148 3.45 32.82 5.22
CA SER A 148 4.08 34.05 4.76
C SER A 148 3.90 34.18 3.26
N ALA A 149 3.88 35.43 2.77
CA ALA A 149 3.83 35.73 1.34
C ALA A 149 5.09 35.28 0.57
N SER A 150 6.14 34.81 1.24
CA SER A 150 7.40 34.40 0.63
C SER A 150 7.52 32.88 0.52
N ALA A 151 7.66 32.37 -0.70
CA ALA A 151 7.78 30.94 -0.98
C ALA A 151 9.09 30.28 -0.49
N THR A 152 10.10 31.08 -0.12
CA THR A 152 11.40 30.57 0.35
C THR A 152 11.45 30.30 1.86
N ARG A 153 10.32 30.42 2.56
CA ARG A 153 10.25 30.31 4.02
C ARG A 153 9.66 28.98 4.49
N GLU A 154 10.23 28.46 5.58
CA GLU A 154 9.69 27.35 6.35
C GLU A 154 9.24 27.81 7.73
N ASN A 155 8.01 27.48 8.09
CA ASN A 155 7.43 27.79 9.39
C ASN A 155 7.22 26.51 10.18
N LYS A 156 7.70 26.46 11.42
CA LYS A 156 7.58 25.27 12.28
C LYS A 156 6.86 25.63 13.57
N LEU A 157 5.84 24.84 13.92
CA LEU A 157 5.16 24.89 15.22
C LEU A 157 5.47 23.59 15.97
N ILE A 158 5.90 23.70 17.22
CA ILE A 158 5.95 22.59 18.16
C ILE A 158 4.99 22.92 19.30
N LEU A 159 3.92 22.14 19.43
CA LEU A 159 2.92 22.30 20.48
C LEU A 159 3.04 21.17 21.49
N GLY A 160 3.28 21.53 22.74
CA GLY A 160 3.52 20.59 23.83
C GLY A 160 4.90 19.92 23.75
N ASN A 161 5.31 19.30 24.85
CA ASN A 161 6.56 18.52 24.93
C ASN A 161 6.31 17.04 25.29
N GLY A 162 5.06 16.59 25.28
CA GLY A 162 4.64 15.24 25.71
C GLY A 162 4.02 15.22 27.11
N GLU A 163 4.37 16.17 27.97
CA GLU A 163 3.89 16.27 29.36
C GLU A 163 3.11 17.57 29.62
N SER A 164 3.47 18.64 28.91
CA SER A 164 2.86 19.95 29.11
C SER A 164 1.48 20.05 28.45
N ASN A 165 0.61 20.90 29.00
CA ASN A 165 -0.79 21.01 28.58
C ASN A 165 -1.15 22.44 28.08
N PRO A 166 -0.52 22.94 27.01
CA PRO A 166 -0.95 24.19 26.39
C PRO A 166 -2.31 24.03 25.71
N TYR A 167 -3.07 25.12 25.59
CA TYR A 167 -4.31 25.14 24.82
C TYR A 167 -4.21 26.12 23.65
N VAL A 168 -4.50 25.66 22.44
CA VAL A 168 -4.59 26.51 21.25
C VAL A 168 -5.98 26.37 20.64
N LYS A 169 -6.76 27.44 20.64
CA LYS A 169 -8.14 27.41 20.12
C LYS A 169 -8.21 27.19 18.61
N LEU A 170 -7.28 27.74 17.83
CA LEU A 170 -7.27 27.62 16.37
C LEU A 170 -5.84 27.53 15.84
N ILE A 171 -5.57 26.54 15.01
CA ILE A 171 -4.35 26.47 14.18
C ILE A 171 -4.82 26.47 12.73
N CYS A 172 -4.36 27.42 11.92
CA CYS A 172 -4.75 27.50 10.51
C CYS A 172 -3.76 28.29 9.68
N TYR A 173 -3.99 28.39 8.36
CA TYR A 173 -3.28 29.35 7.53
C TYR A 173 -3.59 30.79 7.94
N ASN A 174 -2.69 31.70 7.59
CA ASN A 174 -2.81 33.11 7.88
C ASN A 174 -3.89 33.77 7.01
N ASN A 175 -4.39 34.91 7.45
CA ASN A 175 -5.37 35.71 6.72
C ASN A 175 -4.76 36.60 5.62
N THR A 176 -3.56 36.23 5.14
CA THR A 176 -2.79 36.88 4.08
C THR A 176 -2.44 35.88 2.99
N ASN A 177 -1.92 36.34 1.86
CA ASN A 177 -1.36 35.42 0.86
C ASN A 177 -0.23 34.61 1.51
N CYS A 178 -0.27 33.29 1.31
CA CYS A 178 0.68 32.35 1.88
C CYS A 178 1.25 31.51 0.73
N GLN A 179 2.57 31.37 0.61
CA GLN A 179 3.18 30.67 -0.53
C GLN A 179 4.22 29.62 -0.11
N ASN A 180 4.21 29.22 1.16
CA ASN A 180 5.38 28.69 1.85
C ASN A 180 5.10 27.32 2.49
N SER A 181 6.14 26.70 3.05
CA SER A 181 6.03 25.39 3.71
C SER A 181 5.82 25.54 5.21
N ASN A 182 4.76 24.93 5.74
CA ASN A 182 4.39 25.01 7.14
C ASN A 182 4.36 23.60 7.73
N TYR A 183 4.99 23.43 8.90
CA TYR A 183 5.09 22.17 9.61
C TYR A 183 4.60 22.32 11.04
N GLY A 184 3.76 21.41 11.50
CA GLY A 184 3.23 21.38 12.86
C GLY A 184 3.47 20.03 13.53
N TYR A 185 3.94 20.06 14.76
CA TYR A 185 4.16 18.88 15.59
C TYR A 185 3.39 19.04 16.89
N ILE A 186 2.27 18.34 17.02
CA ILE A 186 1.41 18.36 18.21
C ILE A 186 1.76 17.16 19.08
N ARG A 187 2.53 17.41 20.15
CA ARG A 187 3.03 16.35 21.05
C ARG A 187 2.15 16.13 22.27
N SER A 188 1.54 17.20 22.78
CA SER A 188 0.61 17.18 23.93
C SER A 188 -0.18 18.49 23.96
N GLY A 189 -1.11 18.61 24.91
CA GLY A 189 -1.99 19.77 25.04
C GLY A 189 -3.35 19.59 24.37
N ARG A 190 -4.06 20.70 24.15
CA ARG A 190 -5.38 20.71 23.51
C ARG A 190 -5.42 21.67 22.34
N VAL A 191 -5.97 21.21 21.21
CA VAL A 191 -6.27 22.02 20.03
C VAL A 191 -7.78 22.06 19.81
N GLY A 192 -8.36 23.25 19.87
CA GLY A 192 -9.80 23.45 19.68
C GLY A 192 -10.25 23.26 18.23
N ASN A 193 -9.47 23.76 17.27
CA ASN A 193 -9.70 23.55 15.84
C ASN A 193 -8.35 23.56 15.09
N LEU A 194 -8.03 22.44 14.45
CA LEU A 194 -6.96 22.35 13.46
C LEU A 194 -7.58 22.49 12.07
N SER A 195 -7.34 23.64 11.43
CA SER A 195 -7.88 23.91 10.10
C SER A 195 -6.81 23.98 9.03
N PHE A 196 -7.06 23.28 7.93
CA PHE A 196 -6.26 23.37 6.71
C PHE A 196 -6.74 24.48 5.76
N GLY A 197 -7.65 25.35 6.21
CA GLY A 197 -8.07 26.58 5.54
C GLY A 197 -7.46 27.85 6.14
N TYR A 198 -7.99 29.01 5.74
CA TYR A 198 -7.56 30.33 6.25
C TYR A 198 -8.76 31.20 6.66
N PRO A 199 -8.60 32.06 7.69
CA PRO A 199 -9.65 32.96 8.12
C PRO A 199 -9.68 34.24 7.25
N GLY A 200 -10.87 34.82 7.06
CA GLY A 200 -11.05 36.08 6.33
C GLY A 200 -11.36 35.89 4.84
N THR A 201 -11.21 36.93 4.02
CA THR A 201 -11.66 36.99 2.61
C THR A 201 -10.56 36.65 1.60
N ASP A 202 -10.93 36.08 0.44
CA ASP A 202 -10.12 35.72 -0.75
C ASP A 202 -8.59 35.96 -0.65
N ARG A 203 -7.84 34.88 -0.40
CA ARG A 203 -6.36 34.85 -0.31
C ARG A 203 -5.78 33.71 -1.13
N ILE A 204 -4.65 33.93 -1.78
CA ILE A 204 -3.95 32.85 -2.49
C ILE A 204 -3.05 32.12 -1.49
N VAL A 205 -3.31 30.82 -1.31
CA VAL A 205 -2.52 29.90 -0.50
C VAL A 205 -1.90 28.83 -1.40
N SER A 206 -0.57 28.80 -1.44
CA SER A 206 0.22 27.79 -2.11
C SER A 206 1.35 27.27 -1.21
N GLY A 207 1.99 26.19 -1.62
CA GLY A 207 3.02 25.53 -0.83
C GLY A 207 2.44 24.35 -0.07
N LYS A 208 2.73 24.25 1.23
CA LYS A 208 2.42 23.05 2.02
C LYS A 208 2.05 23.35 3.47
N MET A 209 1.13 22.58 4.05
CA MET A 209 0.88 22.46 5.49
C MET A 209 0.90 20.99 5.86
N ASP A 210 1.81 20.64 6.77
CA ASP A 210 2.09 19.26 7.15
C ASP A 210 2.07 19.15 8.67
N ILE A 211 1.05 18.48 9.18
CA ILE A 211 0.77 18.40 10.60
C ILE A 211 0.92 16.95 11.04
N THR A 212 1.81 16.71 12.00
CA THR A 212 1.95 15.43 12.69
C THR A 212 1.42 15.55 14.11
N VAL A 213 0.50 14.66 14.48
CA VAL A 213 -0.14 14.57 15.78
C VAL A 213 0.37 13.33 16.49
N TYR A 214 1.11 13.52 17.58
CA TYR A 214 1.62 12.44 18.42
C TYR A 214 0.73 12.17 19.65
N GLY A 215 0.07 13.22 20.17
CA GLY A 215 -0.68 13.13 21.42
C GLY A 215 -1.49 14.39 21.73
N GLY A 216 -2.09 14.43 22.92
CA GLY A 216 -2.99 15.51 23.33
C GLY A 216 -4.44 15.28 22.90
N GLN A 217 -5.23 16.35 22.88
CA GLN A 217 -6.64 16.35 22.48
C GLN A 217 -6.84 17.27 21.28
N ILE A 218 -7.45 16.78 20.20
CA ILE A 218 -7.90 17.61 19.07
C ILE A 218 -9.42 17.54 19.00
N ASP A 219 -10.08 18.68 19.24
CA ASP A 219 -11.54 18.72 19.29
C ASP A 219 -12.16 18.68 17.89
N LEU A 220 -11.57 19.39 16.92
CA LEU A 220 -12.07 19.55 15.56
C LEU A 220 -10.92 19.62 14.55
N ILE A 221 -11.08 18.92 13.44
CA ILE A 221 -10.28 19.08 12.23
C ILE A 221 -11.19 19.56 11.12
N SER A 222 -10.72 20.57 10.36
CA SER A 222 -11.49 21.16 9.29
C SER A 222 -10.66 21.42 8.04
N ASP A 223 -11.27 21.35 6.87
CA ASP A 223 -10.65 21.75 5.60
C ASP A 223 -10.90 23.23 5.26
N ALA A 224 -11.68 23.93 6.08
CA ALA A 224 -12.01 25.34 5.96
C ALA A 224 -12.29 25.97 7.34
N THR A 225 -11.92 27.23 7.52
CA THR A 225 -12.31 28.00 8.73
C THR A 225 -13.55 28.88 8.51
N THR A 226 -13.83 29.28 7.27
CA THR A 226 -14.94 30.17 6.87
C THR A 226 -15.40 29.81 5.46
N GLU A 227 -16.56 30.32 5.04
CA GLU A 227 -17.08 30.20 3.66
C GLU A 227 -16.16 30.80 2.58
N TYR A 228 -15.21 31.63 3.00
CA TYR A 228 -14.26 32.30 2.11
C TYR A 228 -13.01 31.46 1.81
N SER A 229 -12.77 30.37 2.54
CA SER A 229 -11.75 29.38 2.16
C SER A 229 -12.20 28.68 0.88
N LYS A 230 -12.04 29.34 -0.28
CA LYS A 230 -12.47 28.83 -1.59
C LYS A 230 -11.41 27.91 -2.21
N THR A 231 -11.84 26.98 -3.05
CA THR A 231 -10.95 26.00 -3.71
C THR A 231 -9.91 26.63 -4.63
N THR A 232 -10.29 27.64 -5.42
CA THR A 232 -9.38 28.38 -6.31
C THR A 232 -8.21 29.02 -5.57
N ASN A 233 -8.39 29.25 -4.27
CA ASN A 233 -7.43 29.89 -3.41
C ASN A 233 -6.53 28.90 -2.64
N LEU A 234 -6.87 27.60 -2.67
CA LEU A 234 -6.15 26.51 -1.99
C LEU A 234 -5.70 25.41 -2.97
N GLU A 235 -5.85 25.63 -4.28
CA GLU A 235 -5.57 24.63 -5.32
C GLU A 235 -4.12 24.18 -5.38
N HIS A 236 -3.20 25.09 -5.08
CA HIS A 236 -1.76 24.84 -5.12
C HIS A 236 -1.17 24.56 -3.72
N CYS A 237 -2.02 24.16 -2.79
CA CYS A 237 -1.69 23.91 -1.40
C CYS A 237 -1.76 22.42 -1.06
N ASN A 238 -0.61 21.83 -0.76
CA ASN A 238 -0.50 20.45 -0.29
C ASN A 238 -0.76 20.38 1.21
N ARG A 239 -1.80 19.63 1.62
CA ARG A 239 -2.26 19.53 3.00
C ARG A 239 -2.15 18.09 3.48
N TYR A 240 -1.28 17.87 4.45
CA TYR A 240 -0.94 16.55 4.98
C TYR A 240 -1.23 16.47 6.47
N LEU A 241 -1.84 15.36 6.88
CA LEU A 241 -2.15 15.06 8.27
C LEU A 241 -1.63 13.66 8.61
N THR A 242 -0.77 13.57 9.61
CA THR A 242 -0.27 12.29 10.12
C THR A 242 -0.64 12.14 11.58
N PHE A 243 -1.28 11.04 11.93
CA PHE A 243 -1.40 10.57 13.30
C PHE A 243 -0.30 9.53 13.55
N ASP A 244 0.54 9.78 14.55
CA ASP A 244 1.74 9.01 14.85
C ASP A 244 1.72 8.59 16.33
N GLY A 245 1.25 7.37 16.61
CA GLY A 245 0.99 6.88 17.97
C GLY A 245 -0.16 7.58 18.71
N TYR A 246 -0.98 8.36 18.00
CA TYR A 246 -2.10 9.06 18.61
C TYR A 246 -3.22 8.08 18.98
N THR A 247 -3.75 8.22 20.20
CA THR A 247 -4.96 7.51 20.63
C THR A 247 -6.02 8.51 21.04
N GLY A 248 -7.21 8.42 20.45
CA GLY A 248 -8.31 9.30 20.82
C GLY A 248 -9.43 9.37 19.80
N SER A 249 -10.22 10.43 19.90
CA SER A 249 -11.32 10.69 18.98
C SER A 249 -11.26 12.12 18.46
N VAL A 250 -11.59 12.30 17.18
CA VAL A 250 -11.57 13.62 16.51
C VAL A 250 -12.82 13.80 15.65
N VAL A 251 -13.31 15.03 15.58
CA VAL A 251 -14.43 15.43 14.72
C VAL A 251 -13.84 15.98 13.42
N PHE A 252 -14.34 15.54 12.26
CA PHE A 252 -14.06 16.19 10.99
C PHE A 252 -15.23 17.07 10.55
N SER A 253 -14.91 18.23 9.97
CA SER A 253 -15.88 19.15 9.38
C SER A 253 -15.41 19.60 8.02
N HIS A 254 -16.35 19.66 7.07
CA HIS A 254 -16.09 20.02 5.70
C HIS A 254 -17.02 21.15 5.26
N LEU A 255 -16.51 22.09 4.45
CA LEU A 255 -17.36 23.10 3.82
C LEU A 255 -18.20 22.46 2.70
N ASN A 256 -19.50 22.76 2.66
CA ASN A 256 -20.52 22.29 1.72
C ASN A 256 -20.01 21.56 0.45
N VAL A 257 -19.77 20.25 0.60
CA VAL A 257 -19.63 19.31 -0.51
C VAL A 257 -21.06 18.98 -0.91
N GLY A 258 -21.50 19.36 -2.11
CA GLY A 258 -22.92 19.35 -2.48
C GLY A 258 -23.61 18.07 -1.99
N THR A 259 -24.52 18.22 -1.03
CA THR A 259 -24.91 17.15 -0.10
C THR A 259 -25.82 16.08 -0.71
N ALA A 260 -25.97 16.05 -2.04
CA ALA A 260 -26.67 15.02 -2.79
C ALA A 260 -25.96 14.77 -4.12
N PRO A 261 -25.86 13.51 -4.58
CA PRO A 261 -25.29 13.18 -5.89
C PRO A 261 -25.87 14.08 -6.99
N GLY A 262 -25.01 14.78 -7.73
CA GLY A 262 -25.41 15.72 -8.79
C GLY A 262 -25.78 17.14 -8.33
N THR A 263 -25.63 17.49 -7.05
CA THR A 263 -25.87 18.86 -6.55
C THR A 263 -24.55 19.61 -6.43
N ALA A 264 -24.44 20.79 -7.05
CA ALA A 264 -23.21 21.57 -7.01
C ALA A 264 -22.92 22.13 -5.60
N GLY A 265 -21.79 21.72 -5.00
CA GLY A 265 -21.29 22.26 -3.74
C GLY A 265 -20.58 23.61 -3.92
N SER A 266 -20.44 24.35 -2.83
CA SER A 266 -19.59 25.55 -2.78
C SER A 266 -18.17 25.11 -2.43
N TYR A 267 -17.43 24.63 -3.44
CA TYR A 267 -15.97 24.54 -3.47
C TYR A 267 -15.34 23.74 -2.30
N ALA A 268 -15.25 22.41 -2.45
CA ALA A 268 -14.74 21.52 -1.41
C ALA A 268 -13.19 21.49 -1.38
N ASN A 269 -12.60 21.78 -0.22
CA ASN A 269 -11.15 21.90 -0.10
C ASN A 269 -10.47 20.57 0.21
N GLY A 270 -11.05 19.69 1.04
CA GLY A 270 -10.50 18.38 1.40
C GLY A 270 -9.08 18.40 1.97
N ILE A 271 -8.55 17.24 2.35
CA ILE A 271 -7.14 17.05 2.68
C ILE A 271 -6.46 16.34 1.49
N ASN A 272 -5.18 16.55 1.26
CA ASN A 272 -4.48 15.79 0.21
C ASN A 272 -4.09 14.41 0.75
N ARG A 273 -3.40 14.36 1.88
CA ARG A 273 -2.95 13.09 2.45
C ARG A 273 -3.28 12.96 3.93
N ILE A 274 -3.74 11.78 4.32
CA ILE A 274 -3.91 11.40 5.71
C ILE A 274 -3.19 10.07 5.98
N SER A 275 -2.50 9.96 7.11
CA SER A 275 -1.73 8.77 7.47
C SER A 275 -1.87 8.43 8.95
N PHE A 276 -1.93 7.12 9.26
CA PHE A 276 -2.08 6.57 10.60
C PHE A 276 -0.98 5.54 10.84
N ILE A 277 -0.06 5.87 11.74
CA ILE A 277 1.17 5.09 11.95
C ILE A 277 1.50 4.89 13.43
N ASN A 278 2.39 3.94 13.71
CA ASN A 278 3.01 3.69 15.02
C ASN A 278 1.99 3.46 16.14
N HIS A 279 1.08 2.49 15.98
CA HIS A 279 0.01 2.17 16.94
C HIS A 279 -1.03 3.28 17.13
N THR A 280 -1.33 4.04 16.07
CA THR A 280 -2.43 5.00 16.11
C THR A 280 -3.75 4.26 16.31
N ASN A 281 -4.57 4.71 17.26
CA ASN A 281 -5.93 4.20 17.49
C ASN A 281 -6.91 5.38 17.50
N LEU A 282 -7.53 5.63 16.34
CA LEU A 282 -8.37 6.79 16.11
C LEU A 282 -9.83 6.39 15.88
N ASN A 283 -10.73 7.04 16.63
CA ASN A 283 -12.15 7.08 16.30
C ASN A 283 -12.50 8.42 15.63
N ILE A 284 -12.88 8.37 14.35
CA ILE A 284 -13.49 9.51 13.67
C ILE A 284 -14.90 9.64 14.23
N ALA A 285 -15.17 10.71 14.98
CA ALA A 285 -16.40 10.84 15.77
C ALA A 285 -17.61 11.25 14.92
N SER A 286 -17.38 12.01 13.86
CA SER A 286 -18.43 12.65 13.06
C SER A 286 -17.92 13.01 11.67
N ASN A 287 -18.82 12.94 10.69
CA ASN A 287 -18.60 13.17 9.26
C ASN A 287 -17.45 12.33 8.68
N ASP A 288 -17.59 12.01 7.40
CA ASP A 288 -16.53 11.35 6.67
C ASP A 288 -15.38 12.32 6.35
N VAL A 289 -14.21 11.75 6.04
CA VAL A 289 -13.01 12.51 5.70
C VAL A 289 -12.91 12.65 4.19
N TYR A 290 -12.86 13.88 3.70
CA TYR A 290 -12.81 14.15 2.27
C TYR A 290 -11.38 14.40 1.80
N LEU A 291 -10.96 13.63 0.79
CA LEU A 291 -9.69 13.77 0.10
C LEU A 291 -9.87 14.51 -1.22
N LYS A 292 -8.96 15.44 -1.48
CA LYS A 292 -8.93 16.20 -2.72
C LYS A 292 -8.01 15.56 -3.74
N ALA A 293 -8.47 15.47 -4.98
CA ALA A 293 -7.67 15.03 -6.12
C ALA A 293 -6.35 15.81 -6.20
N SER A 294 -5.23 15.09 -6.14
CA SER A 294 -3.89 15.63 -6.34
C SER A 294 -2.91 14.48 -6.59
N PRO A 295 -1.72 14.74 -7.17
CA PRO A 295 -0.70 13.68 -7.38
C PRO A 295 -0.21 12.98 -6.09
N VAL A 296 -0.58 13.50 -4.93
CA VAL A 296 -0.21 13.02 -3.59
C VAL A 296 -1.45 12.68 -2.75
N ALA A 297 -2.62 12.54 -3.39
CA ALA A 297 -3.87 12.29 -2.70
C ALA A 297 -3.93 10.85 -2.18
N ALA A 298 -3.91 10.67 -0.85
CA ALA A 298 -3.78 9.33 -0.29
C ALA A 298 -4.28 9.15 1.15
N VAL A 299 -4.75 7.95 1.43
CA VAL A 299 -4.97 7.39 2.78
C VAL A 299 -3.95 6.29 3.02
N TYR A 300 -3.30 6.30 4.19
CA TYR A 300 -2.39 5.23 4.61
C TYR A 300 -2.64 4.81 6.04
N VAL A 301 -2.80 3.51 6.28
CA VAL A 301 -2.86 2.91 7.61
C VAL A 301 -1.76 1.86 7.68
N ASP A 302 -0.86 1.94 8.67
CA ASP A 302 0.13 0.88 8.87
C ASP A 302 -0.46 -0.36 9.53
N THR A 303 0.28 -1.46 9.56
CA THR A 303 -0.17 -2.75 10.11
C THR A 303 -0.41 -2.74 11.63
N THR A 304 -0.01 -1.67 12.33
CA THR A 304 -0.11 -1.55 13.78
C THR A 304 -1.23 -0.62 14.23
N SER A 305 -1.84 0.11 13.29
CA SER A 305 -2.79 1.18 13.55
C SER A 305 -4.22 0.78 13.20
N PHE A 306 -5.18 1.45 13.84
CA PHE A 306 -6.60 1.19 13.69
C PHE A 306 -7.38 2.51 13.58
N VAL A 307 -8.32 2.55 12.63
CA VAL A 307 -9.23 3.68 12.40
C VAL A 307 -10.65 3.17 12.31
N SER A 308 -11.59 3.87 12.96
CA SER A 308 -13.01 3.50 13.00
C SER A 308 -13.94 4.71 13.02
N GLY A 309 -15.25 4.48 12.90
CA GLY A 309 -16.31 5.47 13.08
C GLY A 309 -16.96 5.95 11.78
N HIS A 310 -16.18 6.60 10.90
CA HIS A 310 -16.61 7.12 9.59
C HIS A 310 -15.59 6.75 8.51
N THR A 311 -15.95 6.93 7.23
CA THR A 311 -15.13 6.51 6.08
C THR A 311 -14.43 7.69 5.38
N PHE A 312 -13.81 7.41 4.23
CA PHE A 312 -13.14 8.39 3.38
C PHE A 312 -13.93 8.58 2.07
N PHE A 313 -13.87 9.79 1.53
CA PHE A 313 -14.46 10.13 0.23
C PHE A 313 -13.47 10.92 -0.61
N GLY A 314 -13.49 10.68 -1.92
CA GLY A 314 -12.75 11.49 -2.89
C GLY A 314 -13.60 12.65 -3.41
N ILE A 315 -12.97 13.78 -3.74
CA ILE A 315 -13.62 14.93 -4.41
C ILE A 315 -13.12 15.02 -5.85
N SER A 316 -14.04 14.91 -6.82
CA SER A 316 -13.68 14.86 -8.25
C SER A 316 -12.86 16.05 -8.73
N HIS A 317 -11.98 15.83 -9.71
CA HIS A 317 -11.11 16.86 -10.27
C HIS A 317 -11.85 17.80 -11.24
N ASP A 318 -12.15 19.04 -10.84
CA ASP A 318 -12.67 20.06 -11.77
C ASP A 318 -12.45 21.52 -11.33
N PHE A 319 -12.46 21.88 -10.04
CA PHE A 319 -12.31 23.27 -9.53
C PHE A 319 -13.26 24.35 -10.11
N THR A 320 -14.02 24.08 -11.16
CA THR A 320 -14.74 25.08 -11.94
C THR A 320 -16.21 25.14 -11.61
N PHE A 321 -16.92 24.01 -11.39
CA PHE A 321 -18.26 23.98 -10.78
C PHE A 321 -18.78 22.52 -10.69
N GLY A 322 -19.48 22.14 -9.61
CA GLY A 322 -20.20 20.86 -9.59
C GLY A 322 -19.37 19.61 -9.24
N GLU A 323 -18.33 19.77 -8.41
CA GLU A 323 -17.54 18.65 -7.89
C GLU A 323 -18.43 17.57 -7.27
N GLN A 324 -18.17 16.32 -7.64
CA GLN A 324 -18.88 15.16 -7.13
C GLN A 324 -18.05 14.47 -6.06
N THR A 325 -18.74 13.94 -5.06
CA THR A 325 -18.14 13.06 -4.08
C THR A 325 -18.08 11.64 -4.63
N ILE A 326 -16.90 11.04 -4.62
CA ILE A 326 -16.66 9.65 -5.00
C ILE A 326 -16.52 8.83 -3.72
N MET A 327 -17.46 7.89 -3.52
CA MET A 327 -17.41 6.95 -2.40
C MET A 327 -16.12 6.13 -2.44
N LEU A 328 -15.58 5.80 -1.27
CA LEU A 328 -14.56 4.76 -1.18
C LEU A 328 -15.18 3.40 -1.51
N ASP A 329 -14.74 2.82 -2.62
CA ASP A 329 -15.18 1.53 -3.17
C ASP A 329 -14.14 0.41 -2.97
N LEU A 330 -12.98 0.74 -2.40
CA LEU A 330 -11.90 -0.18 -2.06
C LEU A 330 -11.73 -0.31 -0.55
N ASP A 331 -11.36 -1.49 -0.09
CA ASP A 331 -11.02 -1.70 1.31
C ASP A 331 -9.70 -1.00 1.67
N VAL A 332 -9.64 -0.42 2.87
CA VAL A 332 -8.39 0.09 3.43
C VAL A 332 -7.57 -1.10 3.94
N ILE A 333 -6.57 -1.51 3.16
CA ILE A 333 -5.68 -2.62 3.51
C ILE A 333 -4.46 -2.08 4.26
N PRO A 334 -4.23 -2.49 5.53
CA PRO A 334 -3.06 -2.04 6.28
C PRO A 334 -1.75 -2.34 5.56
N GLY A 335 -0.84 -1.37 5.54
CA GLY A 335 0.45 -1.45 4.84
C GLY A 335 0.38 -1.17 3.33
N ILE A 336 -0.81 -0.95 2.76
CA ILE A 336 -1.01 -0.54 1.36
C ILE A 336 -1.55 0.89 1.31
N LEU A 337 -0.95 1.71 0.44
CA LEU A 337 -1.38 3.08 0.23
C LEU A 337 -2.59 3.10 -0.70
N LEU A 338 -3.64 3.79 -0.26
CA LEU A 338 -4.88 3.97 -1.01
C LEU A 338 -4.88 5.38 -1.60
N GLY A 339 -4.66 5.49 -2.91
CA GLY A 339 -4.61 6.74 -3.64
C GLY A 339 -5.96 7.13 -4.23
N PHE A 340 -6.14 8.42 -4.47
CA PHE A 340 -7.31 8.96 -5.15
C PHE A 340 -6.90 9.80 -6.36
N ASP A 341 -7.22 9.32 -7.57
CA ASP A 341 -6.76 9.96 -8.82
C ASP A 341 -7.65 11.13 -9.27
N GLY A 342 -8.72 11.43 -8.52
CA GLY A 342 -9.72 12.43 -8.88
C GLY A 342 -10.96 11.86 -9.57
N THR A 343 -10.96 10.57 -9.90
CA THR A 343 -12.11 9.87 -10.51
C THR A 343 -12.47 8.60 -9.76
N LYS A 344 -11.48 7.88 -9.24
CA LYS A 344 -11.66 6.62 -8.50
C LYS A 344 -10.57 6.45 -7.45
N TRP A 345 -10.82 5.51 -6.55
CA TRP A 345 -9.81 5.03 -5.62
C TRP A 345 -8.96 3.95 -6.29
N ILE A 346 -7.67 3.94 -5.97
CA ILE A 346 -6.70 2.98 -6.49
C ILE A 346 -5.75 2.55 -5.38
N TYR A 347 -5.35 1.28 -5.37
CA TYR A 347 -4.15 0.90 -4.63
C TYR A 347 -2.92 1.40 -5.38
N THR A 348 -1.96 1.97 -4.66
CA THR A 348 -0.78 2.61 -5.27
C THR A 348 0.42 2.57 -4.32
N TYR A 349 1.59 2.97 -4.79
CA TYR A 349 2.80 3.13 -3.99
C TYR A 349 3.73 4.17 -4.62
N GLY A 350 4.62 4.75 -3.81
CA GLY A 350 5.64 5.69 -4.29
C GLY A 350 5.25 7.17 -4.30
N MET A 351 4.11 7.56 -3.70
CA MET A 351 3.65 8.96 -3.68
C MET A 351 4.43 9.89 -2.72
N ASP A 352 5.27 9.32 -1.85
CA ASP A 352 5.92 10.07 -0.75
C ASP A 352 7.41 10.36 -0.98
N GLY A 353 7.90 10.22 -2.22
CA GLY A 353 9.34 10.21 -2.51
C GLY A 353 10.04 8.95 -1.98
N LEU A 354 9.30 8.02 -1.40
CA LEU A 354 9.76 6.68 -1.04
C LEU A 354 9.56 5.76 -2.24
N SER A 355 10.62 5.48 -3.00
CA SER A 355 10.61 4.47 -4.09
C SER A 355 10.53 3.02 -3.59
N ALA A 356 10.24 2.82 -2.30
CA ALA A 356 10.25 1.49 -1.70
C ALA A 356 9.00 0.72 -2.12
N ILE A 357 9.20 -0.52 -2.56
CA ILE A 357 8.14 -1.51 -2.72
C ILE A 357 7.45 -1.65 -1.35
N PRO A 358 6.11 -1.53 -1.27
CA PRO A 358 5.43 -1.66 0.00
C PRO A 358 5.70 -3.04 0.60
N GLN A 359 5.91 -3.09 1.93
CA GLN A 359 6.00 -4.37 2.63
C GLN A 359 4.66 -5.14 2.59
N GLY A 360 3.56 -4.43 2.32
CA GLY A 360 2.21 -4.98 2.27
C GLY A 360 1.65 -5.32 3.65
N PRO A 361 0.52 -6.05 3.70
CA PRO A 361 -0.03 -6.54 4.96
C PRO A 361 0.89 -7.59 5.60
N GLU A 362 0.89 -7.61 6.93
CA GLU A 362 1.54 -8.64 7.75
C GLU A 362 0.46 -9.43 8.51
N PHE A 363 0.53 -10.76 8.44
CA PHE A 363 -0.34 -11.64 9.22
C PHE A 363 0.46 -12.47 10.19
N THR A 364 0.01 -12.57 11.44
CA THR A 364 0.62 -13.44 12.46
C THR A 364 -0.40 -14.45 12.97
N TYR A 365 -0.04 -15.73 12.90
CA TYR A 365 -0.87 -16.85 13.31
C TYR A 365 -0.24 -17.60 14.49
N SER A 366 -1.10 -18.12 15.36
CA SER A 366 -0.70 -18.91 16.53
C SER A 366 -0.43 -20.37 16.16
N ALA A 367 0.49 -21.00 16.89
CA ALA A 367 0.87 -22.40 16.72
C ALA A 367 -0.34 -23.37 16.74
N GLY A 368 -0.26 -24.42 15.92
CA GLY A 368 -1.25 -25.50 15.86
C GLY A 368 -2.53 -25.16 15.10
N MET A 369 -2.70 -23.93 14.61
CA MET A 369 -3.81 -23.57 13.73
C MET A 369 -3.61 -24.19 12.34
N THR A 370 -4.67 -24.68 11.71
CA THR A 370 -4.68 -24.96 10.27
C THR A 370 -5.30 -23.77 9.56
N ILE A 371 -4.56 -23.18 8.62
CA ILE A 371 -5.00 -22.00 7.87
C ILE A 371 -4.91 -22.24 6.38
N THR A 372 -5.81 -21.64 5.63
CA THR A 372 -5.69 -21.46 4.18
C THR A 372 -5.08 -20.09 3.93
N MET A 373 -4.07 -20.04 3.05
CA MET A 373 -3.41 -18.77 2.71
C MET A 373 -4.41 -17.74 2.19
N PRO A 374 -4.42 -16.51 2.72
CA PRO A 374 -5.34 -15.46 2.27
C PRO A 374 -5.19 -15.15 0.78
N ALA A 375 -6.31 -14.90 0.11
CA ALA A 375 -6.36 -14.55 -1.30
C ALA A 375 -6.20 -13.03 -1.50
N TYR A 376 -5.16 -12.64 -2.23
CA TYR A 376 -4.81 -11.24 -2.54
C TYR A 376 -4.51 -11.04 -4.03
N SER A 377 -4.68 -12.08 -4.86
CA SER A 377 -4.31 -12.08 -6.28
C SER A 377 -5.04 -11.05 -7.16
N ASP A 378 -6.13 -10.43 -6.66
CA ASP A 378 -6.85 -9.36 -7.36
C ASP A 378 -6.28 -7.95 -7.13
N ILE A 379 -5.38 -7.78 -6.16
CA ILE A 379 -4.85 -6.47 -5.82
C ILE A 379 -3.71 -6.09 -6.78
N VAL A 380 -3.91 -4.97 -7.47
CA VAL A 380 -2.93 -4.32 -8.33
C VAL A 380 -2.53 -2.98 -7.72
N LEU A 381 -1.23 -2.80 -7.48
CA LEU A 381 -0.68 -1.54 -7.01
C LEU A 381 -0.19 -0.73 -8.21
N ASN A 382 -0.78 0.45 -8.39
CA ASN A 382 -0.39 1.37 -9.44
C ASN A 382 0.90 2.10 -9.05
N GLY A 383 1.95 1.94 -9.86
CA GLY A 383 3.21 2.63 -9.64
C GLY A 383 3.13 4.10 -10.03
N VAL A 384 3.50 5.00 -9.13
CA VAL A 384 3.67 6.43 -9.46
C VAL A 384 5.14 6.81 -9.63
N ASN A 385 5.41 7.99 -10.19
CA ASN A 385 6.78 8.52 -10.35
C ASN A 385 7.73 7.59 -11.13
N ASN A 386 7.24 6.99 -12.21
CA ASN A 386 7.96 6.01 -13.06
C ASN A 386 8.27 4.66 -12.40
N ASN A 387 7.64 4.34 -11.27
CA ASN A 387 7.67 2.99 -10.74
C ASN A 387 6.76 2.06 -11.58
N PRO A 388 7.11 0.77 -11.75
CA PRO A 388 6.26 -0.19 -12.44
C PRO A 388 4.97 -0.45 -11.64
N ASP A 389 3.94 -0.99 -12.27
CA ASP A 389 2.81 -1.55 -11.52
C ASP A 389 3.24 -2.83 -10.81
N MET A 390 2.55 -3.19 -9.72
CA MET A 390 2.80 -4.42 -8.97
C MET A 390 1.53 -5.24 -8.75
N VAL A 391 1.66 -6.56 -8.65
CA VAL A 391 0.57 -7.46 -8.23
C VAL A 391 1.03 -8.40 -7.12
N PHE A 392 0.09 -8.86 -6.30
CA PHE A 392 0.37 -9.89 -5.31
C PHE A 392 0.86 -11.18 -5.98
N PHE A 393 1.96 -11.73 -5.48
CA PHE A 393 2.57 -12.97 -6.00
C PHE A 393 2.36 -14.15 -5.04
N ALA A 394 2.76 -13.98 -3.77
CA ALA A 394 2.72 -15.00 -2.74
C ALA A 394 2.86 -14.36 -1.35
N TRP A 395 2.66 -15.15 -0.31
CA TRP A 395 3.10 -14.85 1.04
C TRP A 395 4.53 -15.35 1.25
N MET A 396 5.31 -14.65 2.05
CA MET A 396 6.65 -15.08 2.46
C MET A 396 6.74 -15.10 3.97
N ASP A 397 7.28 -16.18 4.54
CA ASP A 397 7.58 -16.23 5.96
C ASP A 397 8.94 -15.63 6.30
N ARG A 398 9.27 -15.54 7.59
CA ARG A 398 10.54 -14.97 8.06
C ARG A 398 11.78 -15.76 7.64
N GLU A 399 11.62 -17.01 7.21
CA GLU A 399 12.71 -17.86 6.70
C GLU A 399 12.90 -17.72 5.19
N GLY A 400 12.00 -16.97 4.52
CA GLY A 400 12.05 -16.71 3.09
C GLY A 400 11.33 -17.77 2.25
N VAL A 401 10.50 -18.63 2.88
CA VAL A 401 9.72 -19.65 2.17
C VAL A 401 8.45 -19.02 1.61
N TYR A 402 8.16 -19.30 0.34
CA TYR A 402 6.93 -18.84 -0.32
C TYR A 402 5.75 -19.76 0.03
N HIS A 403 4.63 -19.15 0.37
CA HIS A 403 3.33 -19.78 0.56
C HIS A 403 2.34 -19.13 -0.42
N TYR A 404 1.72 -19.93 -1.26
CA TYR A 404 0.87 -19.43 -2.34
C TYR A 404 -0.58 -19.33 -1.91
N GLU A 405 -1.36 -18.49 -2.61
CA GLU A 405 -2.82 -18.47 -2.44
C GLU A 405 -3.38 -19.89 -2.56
N ASP A 406 -4.40 -20.20 -1.75
CA ASP A 406 -5.01 -21.52 -1.58
C ASP A 406 -4.17 -22.59 -0.85
N ASP A 407 -2.87 -22.37 -0.56
CA ASP A 407 -2.09 -23.32 0.23
C ASP A 407 -2.73 -23.53 1.62
N VAL A 408 -2.82 -24.79 2.05
CA VAL A 408 -3.27 -25.15 3.40
C VAL A 408 -2.07 -25.58 4.21
N ILE A 409 -1.82 -24.88 5.32
CA ILE A 409 -0.70 -25.18 6.19
C ILE A 409 -1.17 -25.36 7.63
N THR A 410 -0.44 -26.21 8.37
CA THR A 410 -0.55 -26.25 9.83
C THR A 410 0.56 -25.39 10.40
N VAL A 411 0.18 -24.38 11.18
CA VAL A 411 1.09 -23.39 11.74
C VAL A 411 2.04 -24.08 12.72
N PRO A 412 3.37 -23.92 12.56
CA PRO A 412 4.35 -24.60 13.41
C PRO A 412 4.33 -24.09 14.85
N ASP A 413 4.97 -24.82 15.76
CA ASP A 413 5.00 -24.53 17.21
C ASP A 413 5.54 -23.12 17.56
N GLY A 414 6.35 -22.53 16.68
CA GLY A 414 6.87 -21.16 16.81
C GLY A 414 5.90 -20.05 16.37
N GLY A 415 4.71 -20.39 15.89
CA GLY A 415 3.83 -19.47 15.18
C GLY A 415 4.31 -19.19 13.74
N LEU A 416 3.55 -18.38 13.01
CA LEU A 416 3.89 -18.00 11.64
C LEU A 416 3.59 -16.53 11.41
N THR A 417 4.56 -15.79 10.88
CA THR A 417 4.37 -14.42 10.38
C THR A 417 4.59 -14.41 8.88
N LEU A 418 3.65 -13.84 8.14
CA LEU A 418 3.65 -13.77 6.69
C LEU A 418 3.64 -12.32 6.22
N THR A 419 4.45 -12.01 5.21
CA THR A 419 4.46 -10.73 4.50
C THR A 419 4.10 -10.93 3.04
N ALA A 420 3.45 -9.94 2.43
CA ALA A 420 3.08 -10.00 1.02
C ALA A 420 4.30 -9.81 0.11
N VAL A 421 4.41 -10.63 -0.92
CA VAL A 421 5.41 -10.51 -1.98
C VAL A 421 4.76 -9.91 -3.21
N TRP A 422 5.35 -8.84 -3.72
CA TRP A 422 4.85 -8.11 -4.88
C TRP A 422 5.71 -8.38 -6.12
N ALA A 423 5.05 -8.77 -7.22
CA ALA A 423 5.69 -8.95 -8.52
C ALA A 423 5.59 -7.67 -9.34
N ALA A 424 6.69 -7.26 -10.01
CA ALA A 424 6.61 -6.20 -11.01
C ALA A 424 5.80 -6.66 -12.23
N VAL A 425 5.00 -5.77 -12.79
CA VAL A 425 4.03 -6.11 -13.83
C VAL A 425 4.45 -5.54 -15.18
N MET A 426 4.25 -6.35 -16.23
CA MET A 426 4.09 -5.86 -17.59
C MET A 426 2.65 -6.10 -18.03
N ASN A 427 1.92 -5.01 -18.28
CA ASN A 427 0.55 -5.06 -18.79
C ASN A 427 0.57 -5.26 -20.31
N ILE A 428 -0.34 -6.11 -20.79
CA ILE A 428 -0.44 -6.48 -22.21
C ILE A 428 -1.88 -6.27 -22.68
N ASP A 429 -2.06 -5.39 -23.66
CA ASP A 429 -3.32 -5.10 -24.31
C ASP A 429 -3.12 -5.02 -25.84
N PRO A 430 -3.55 -6.04 -26.60
CA PRO A 430 -3.40 -6.03 -28.06
C PRO A 430 -4.26 -4.97 -28.76
N THR A 431 -5.14 -4.28 -28.05
CA THR A 431 -5.95 -3.17 -28.60
C THR A 431 -5.29 -1.80 -28.44
N TYR A 432 -4.18 -1.71 -27.69
CA TYR A 432 -3.43 -0.46 -27.53
C TYR A 432 -2.83 0.00 -28.87
N THR A 433 -3.06 1.26 -29.23
CA THR A 433 -2.68 1.79 -30.56
C THR A 433 -1.52 2.78 -30.53
N GLU A 434 -1.10 3.23 -29.35
CA GLU A 434 0.00 4.19 -29.24
C GLU A 434 1.35 3.45 -29.22
N ASN A 435 2.39 4.02 -29.82
CA ASN A 435 3.70 3.38 -29.97
C ASN A 435 4.68 3.80 -28.87
N ASP A 436 4.19 4.00 -27.65
CA ASP A 436 4.94 4.55 -26.51
C ASP A 436 4.81 3.69 -25.24
N SER A 437 4.53 2.39 -25.42
CA SER A 437 4.37 1.41 -24.34
C SER A 437 5.54 1.46 -23.35
N ASN A 438 5.20 1.54 -22.07
CA ASN A 438 6.16 1.44 -20.96
C ASN A 438 5.82 0.29 -20.00
N GLY A 439 4.75 -0.47 -20.27
CA GLY A 439 4.32 -1.64 -19.51
C GLY A 439 3.34 -1.35 -18.37
N THR A 440 3.01 -0.08 -18.08
CA THR A 440 1.96 0.26 -17.12
C THR A 440 0.57 -0.04 -17.70
N ALA A 441 -0.44 -0.10 -16.83
CA ALA A 441 -1.82 -0.30 -17.27
C ALA A 441 -2.32 0.80 -18.24
N SER A 442 -1.77 2.01 -18.15
CA SER A 442 -2.08 3.14 -19.04
C SER A 442 -1.35 3.11 -20.38
N LYS A 443 -0.19 2.44 -20.46
CA LYS A 443 0.62 2.30 -21.68
C LYS A 443 1.12 0.86 -21.83
N PRO A 444 0.21 -0.12 -21.99
CA PRO A 444 0.55 -1.54 -22.04
C PRO A 444 1.29 -1.89 -23.34
N PHE A 445 1.94 -3.05 -23.36
CA PHE A 445 2.48 -3.64 -24.59
C PHE A 445 1.37 -4.31 -25.40
N THR A 446 1.51 -4.36 -26.73
CA THR A 446 0.51 -4.99 -27.61
C THR A 446 0.73 -6.49 -27.81
N ILE A 447 1.96 -6.98 -27.58
CA ILE A 447 2.31 -8.39 -27.70
C ILE A 447 3.11 -8.89 -26.49
N PHE A 448 2.84 -10.13 -26.10
CA PHE A 448 3.50 -10.78 -24.97
C PHE A 448 5.03 -10.84 -25.12
N ASN A 449 5.52 -11.17 -26.32
CA ASN A 449 6.94 -11.43 -26.56
C ASN A 449 7.79 -10.16 -26.32
N ASP A 450 7.28 -8.98 -26.71
CA ASP A 450 7.92 -7.69 -26.43
C ASP A 450 7.86 -7.34 -24.94
N ALA A 451 6.72 -7.59 -24.30
CA ALA A 451 6.56 -7.41 -22.86
C ALA A 451 7.55 -8.28 -22.06
N TYR A 452 7.81 -9.51 -22.52
CA TYR A 452 8.77 -10.43 -21.89
C TYR A 452 10.21 -9.90 -21.94
N LEU A 453 10.62 -9.35 -23.10
CA LEU A 453 11.93 -8.69 -23.24
C LEU A 453 12.02 -7.42 -22.39
N ALA A 454 10.95 -6.62 -22.35
CA ALA A 454 10.88 -5.43 -21.50
C ALA A 454 11.00 -5.79 -20.02
N MET A 455 10.35 -6.87 -19.56
CA MET A 455 10.46 -7.35 -18.18
C MET A 455 11.91 -7.70 -17.82
N ALA A 456 12.62 -8.41 -18.70
CA ALA A 456 14.03 -8.72 -18.49
C ALA A 456 14.92 -7.47 -18.38
N ALA A 457 14.56 -6.37 -19.08
CA ALA A 457 15.23 -5.10 -18.95
C ALA A 457 14.84 -4.36 -17.65
N LEU A 458 13.57 -4.46 -17.23
CA LEU A 458 13.07 -3.86 -15.99
C LEU A 458 13.73 -4.48 -14.76
N LEU A 459 13.81 -5.82 -14.69
CA LEU A 459 14.39 -6.55 -13.56
C LEU A 459 15.90 -6.27 -13.36
N LYS A 460 16.60 -5.78 -14.39
CA LYS A 460 17.97 -5.30 -14.26
C LYS A 460 18.07 -3.93 -13.59
N LYS A 461 16.99 -3.14 -13.59
CA LYS A 461 16.92 -1.78 -13.05
C LYS A 461 16.23 -1.73 -11.69
N VAL A 462 15.20 -2.56 -11.50
CA VAL A 462 14.37 -2.59 -10.31
C VAL A 462 14.51 -3.97 -9.64
N PRO A 463 15.04 -4.05 -8.41
CA PRO A 463 15.21 -5.31 -7.71
C PRO A 463 13.85 -5.78 -7.17
N CYS A 464 13.15 -6.61 -7.96
CA CYS A 464 11.91 -7.27 -7.54
C CYS A 464 12.16 -8.76 -7.27
N GLN A 465 11.40 -9.35 -6.36
CA GLN A 465 11.49 -10.77 -6.02
C GLN A 465 10.74 -11.68 -7.01
N ALA A 466 9.81 -11.11 -7.79
CA ALA A 466 8.99 -11.83 -8.75
C ALA A 466 8.61 -10.91 -9.94
N ALA A 467 8.20 -11.54 -11.03
CA ALA A 467 7.69 -10.89 -12.23
C ALA A 467 6.26 -11.35 -12.54
N ALA A 468 5.45 -10.48 -13.12
CA ALA A 468 4.09 -10.77 -13.53
C ALA A 468 3.80 -10.24 -14.93
N PHE A 469 3.06 -11.03 -15.70
CA PHE A 469 2.48 -10.63 -16.98
C PHE A 469 0.97 -10.57 -16.83
N ARG A 470 0.40 -9.38 -17.00
CA ARG A 470 -1.02 -9.12 -16.82
C ARG A 470 -1.70 -8.86 -18.16
N PHE A 471 -2.57 -9.77 -18.58
CA PHE A 471 -3.33 -9.65 -19.82
C PHE A 471 -4.62 -8.84 -19.59
N ILE A 472 -4.70 -7.65 -20.20
CA ILE A 472 -5.88 -6.78 -20.12
C ILE A 472 -6.98 -7.27 -21.06
N GLY A 473 -6.58 -7.80 -22.22
CA GLY A 473 -7.48 -8.34 -23.24
C GLY A 473 -7.03 -9.71 -23.77
N ASN A 474 -7.87 -10.31 -24.61
CA ASN A 474 -7.58 -11.60 -25.25
C ASN A 474 -6.28 -11.51 -26.06
N GLN A 475 -5.32 -12.38 -25.76
CA GLN A 475 -3.96 -12.29 -26.30
C GLN A 475 -3.60 -13.55 -27.09
N ILE A 476 -2.89 -13.37 -28.20
CA ILE A 476 -2.13 -14.46 -28.83
C ILE A 476 -0.73 -14.46 -28.23
N TRP A 477 -0.39 -15.52 -27.53
CA TRP A 477 0.96 -15.83 -27.09
C TRP A 477 1.61 -16.70 -28.16
N ASP A 478 2.32 -16.06 -29.07
CA ASP A 478 2.97 -16.72 -30.21
C ASP A 478 4.28 -17.38 -29.76
N LEU A 479 4.27 -18.71 -29.73
CA LEU A 479 5.42 -19.54 -29.38
C LEU A 479 6.30 -19.85 -30.60
N ASP A 480 5.95 -19.40 -31.80
CA ASP A 480 6.82 -19.48 -32.99
C ASP A 480 7.59 -18.16 -33.19
N ASN A 481 7.10 -17.06 -32.63
CA ASN A 481 7.79 -15.76 -32.63
C ASN A 481 8.96 -15.74 -31.63
N ASN A 482 10.16 -16.09 -32.10
CA ASN A 482 11.38 -16.04 -31.28
C ASN A 482 12.17 -14.73 -31.38
N THR A 483 11.50 -13.60 -31.60
CA THR A 483 12.18 -12.29 -31.61
C THR A 483 12.90 -12.07 -30.30
N GLY A 484 14.18 -11.71 -30.34
CA GLY A 484 15.00 -11.47 -29.15
C GLY A 484 15.40 -12.74 -28.38
N ASP A 485 15.31 -13.92 -29.02
CA ASP A 485 15.70 -15.22 -28.46
C ASP A 485 14.98 -15.56 -27.14
N ILE A 486 13.69 -15.22 -27.07
CA ILE A 486 12.90 -15.41 -25.85
C ILE A 486 12.66 -16.88 -25.49
N TYR A 487 12.78 -17.79 -26.46
CA TYR A 487 12.70 -19.23 -26.28
C TYR A 487 13.99 -19.93 -26.74
N ALA A 488 14.45 -20.87 -25.92
CA ALA A 488 15.34 -21.94 -26.36
C ALA A 488 14.49 -23.13 -26.81
N TYR A 489 14.62 -23.53 -28.08
CA TYR A 489 13.88 -24.68 -28.61
C TYR A 489 14.66 -25.99 -28.51
N ALA A 490 13.97 -27.07 -28.15
CA ALA A 490 14.51 -28.42 -28.32
C ALA A 490 14.05 -29.03 -29.65
N SER A 491 14.91 -29.86 -30.24
CA SER A 491 14.65 -30.64 -31.45
C SER A 491 15.01 -32.10 -31.23
N ASN A 492 14.35 -33.02 -31.94
CA ASN A 492 14.68 -34.44 -31.95
C ASN A 492 14.64 -34.99 -33.39
N SER A 493 14.85 -36.29 -33.57
CA SER A 493 14.90 -36.93 -34.90
C SER A 493 13.61 -36.80 -35.71
N ASN A 494 12.47 -36.58 -35.06
CA ASN A 494 11.14 -36.60 -35.68
C ASN A 494 10.50 -35.21 -35.75
N HIS A 495 10.94 -34.27 -34.90
CA HIS A 495 10.32 -32.96 -34.74
C HIS A 495 11.36 -31.86 -34.46
N THR A 496 11.31 -30.81 -35.28
CA THR A 496 12.04 -29.55 -35.09
C THR A 496 11.23 -28.61 -34.18
N ASN A 497 11.88 -27.98 -33.21
CA ASN A 497 11.29 -26.99 -32.29
C ASN A 497 10.05 -27.48 -31.52
N TYR A 498 10.07 -28.74 -31.09
CA TYR A 498 8.91 -29.38 -30.47
C TYR A 498 8.65 -28.94 -29.03
N GLN A 499 9.66 -28.38 -28.37
CA GLN A 499 9.59 -27.82 -27.03
C GLN A 499 10.08 -26.38 -27.04
N ALA A 500 9.25 -25.45 -26.58
CA ALA A 500 9.63 -24.06 -26.31
C ALA A 500 9.99 -23.92 -24.83
N LYS A 501 11.20 -23.43 -24.55
CA LYS A 501 11.67 -23.14 -23.19
C LYS A 501 11.88 -21.64 -23.04
N ALA A 502 11.00 -20.96 -22.30
CA ALA A 502 11.14 -19.51 -22.05
C ALA A 502 12.44 -19.25 -21.29
N PHE A 503 13.25 -18.27 -21.71
CA PHE A 503 14.51 -18.00 -21.02
C PHE A 503 14.30 -17.51 -19.59
N ASN A 504 15.31 -17.73 -18.75
CA ASN A 504 15.25 -17.42 -17.33
C ASN A 504 15.28 -15.91 -17.05
N LEU A 505 14.21 -15.37 -16.47
CA LEU A 505 14.15 -13.98 -15.97
C LEU A 505 14.93 -13.77 -14.66
N GLY A 506 15.41 -14.84 -14.03
CA GLY A 506 16.12 -14.83 -12.75
C GLY A 506 15.20 -14.81 -11.53
N VAL A 507 13.89 -14.69 -11.73
CA VAL A 507 12.86 -14.62 -10.68
C VAL A 507 11.65 -15.51 -11.05
N PRO A 508 10.84 -15.94 -10.06
CA PRO A 508 9.54 -16.54 -10.30
C PRO A 508 8.60 -15.67 -11.15
N VAL A 509 7.69 -16.31 -11.88
CA VAL A 509 6.81 -15.65 -12.85
C VAL A 509 5.34 -15.98 -12.61
N LEU A 510 4.51 -14.96 -12.56
CA LEU A 510 3.04 -15.05 -12.54
C LEU A 510 2.46 -14.64 -13.90
N TYR A 511 1.55 -15.46 -14.42
CA TYR A 511 0.69 -15.14 -15.56
C TYR A 511 -0.72 -14.94 -15.05
N THR A 512 -1.28 -13.74 -15.25
CA THR A 512 -2.62 -13.35 -14.77
C THR A 512 -3.34 -12.45 -15.77
N ALA A 513 -4.63 -12.21 -15.58
CA ALA A 513 -5.41 -11.30 -16.41
C ALA A 513 -6.28 -10.34 -15.57
N ASP A 514 -6.82 -9.32 -16.22
CA ASP A 514 -7.79 -8.39 -15.60
C ASP A 514 -9.11 -9.10 -15.25
N LYS A 515 -9.45 -10.13 -16.02
CA LYS A 515 -10.68 -10.92 -15.87
C LYS A 515 -10.39 -12.38 -16.19
N ASP A 516 -10.99 -13.28 -15.44
CA ASP A 516 -10.86 -14.73 -15.66
C ASP A 516 -11.33 -15.17 -17.06
N THR A 517 -12.22 -14.39 -17.69
CA THR A 517 -12.71 -14.62 -19.06
C THR A 517 -11.71 -14.26 -20.15
N THR A 518 -10.63 -13.55 -19.82
CA THR A 518 -9.58 -13.20 -20.77
C THR A 518 -8.89 -14.47 -21.27
N VAL A 519 -8.95 -14.70 -22.58
CA VAL A 519 -8.40 -15.88 -23.23
C VAL A 519 -7.00 -15.58 -23.73
N VAL A 520 -6.01 -16.28 -23.16
CA VAL A 520 -4.64 -16.29 -23.67
C VAL A 520 -4.48 -17.54 -24.54
N THR A 521 -4.25 -17.33 -25.84
CA THR A 521 -4.06 -18.40 -26.80
C THR A 521 -2.58 -18.68 -26.98
N MET A 522 -2.07 -19.79 -26.44
CA MET A 522 -0.75 -20.29 -26.77
C MET A 522 -0.78 -20.85 -28.19
N TYR A 523 -0.06 -20.21 -29.10
CA TYR A 523 -0.16 -20.45 -30.54
C TYR A 523 1.17 -21.00 -31.08
N SER A 524 1.13 -22.21 -31.64
CA SER A 524 2.19 -22.80 -32.48
C SER A 524 1.63 -24.06 -33.18
N PRO A 525 0.78 -23.90 -34.20
CA PRO A 525 0.00 -24.99 -34.78
C PRO A 525 0.84 -26.05 -35.50
N SER A 526 2.14 -25.81 -35.74
CA SER A 526 3.00 -26.71 -36.53
C SER A 526 4.24 -27.23 -35.80
N HIS A 527 4.66 -26.60 -34.70
CA HIS A 527 5.96 -26.89 -34.08
C HIS A 527 5.81 -27.41 -32.66
N VAL A 528 5.33 -26.55 -31.75
CA VAL A 528 5.44 -26.77 -30.30
C VAL A 528 4.30 -27.64 -29.78
N PHE A 529 4.65 -28.58 -28.90
CA PHE A 529 3.70 -29.31 -28.05
C PHE A 529 4.21 -29.53 -26.62
N TYR A 530 5.39 -28.98 -26.28
CA TYR A 530 5.85 -28.83 -24.90
C TYR A 530 6.22 -27.38 -24.58
N PHE A 531 5.84 -26.91 -23.40
CA PHE A 531 6.26 -25.62 -22.86
C PHE A 531 6.97 -25.80 -21.53
N ALA A 532 8.10 -25.11 -21.35
CA ALA A 532 8.89 -25.17 -20.13
C ALA A 532 9.35 -23.78 -19.67
N SER A 533 9.43 -23.62 -18.35
CA SER A 533 10.01 -22.46 -17.66
C SER A 533 11.26 -22.87 -16.87
N HIS A 534 12.09 -21.89 -16.54
CA HIS A 534 13.29 -22.05 -15.71
C HIS A 534 13.07 -21.68 -14.24
N THR A 535 11.92 -21.10 -13.90
CA THR A 535 11.62 -20.63 -12.56
C THR A 535 10.23 -21.09 -12.13
N THR A 536 9.91 -20.86 -10.86
CA THR A 536 8.57 -21.10 -10.34
C THR A 536 7.57 -20.32 -11.18
N THR A 537 6.55 -21.02 -11.67
CA THR A 537 5.59 -20.47 -12.63
C THR A 537 4.17 -20.63 -12.11
N ILE A 538 3.43 -19.53 -12.09
CA ILE A 538 2.05 -19.47 -11.61
C ILE A 538 1.14 -19.04 -12.75
N PHE A 539 0.03 -19.76 -12.92
CA PHE A 539 -1.11 -19.32 -13.73
C PHE A 539 -2.31 -19.14 -12.81
N ASN A 540 -2.87 -17.94 -12.75
CA ASN A 540 -4.07 -17.65 -11.96
C ASN A 540 -4.88 -16.52 -12.61
N GLY A 541 -6.19 -16.48 -12.41
CA GLY A 541 -7.05 -15.39 -12.91
C GLY A 541 -7.10 -15.26 -14.44
N LEU A 542 -6.94 -16.35 -15.19
CA LEU A 542 -6.98 -16.34 -16.66
C LEU A 542 -7.53 -17.64 -17.26
N THR A 543 -7.99 -17.54 -18.51
CA THR A 543 -8.35 -18.71 -19.34
C THR A 543 -7.27 -18.98 -20.37
N LEU A 544 -6.73 -20.20 -20.38
CA LEU A 544 -5.76 -20.63 -21.38
C LEU A 544 -6.43 -21.42 -22.51
N LEU A 545 -6.12 -21.07 -23.75
CA LEU A 545 -6.46 -21.85 -24.96
C LEU A 545 -5.17 -22.32 -25.63
N CYS A 546 -5.05 -23.61 -25.92
CA CYS A 546 -3.88 -24.15 -26.62
C CYS A 546 -4.21 -24.43 -28.09
N ASN A 547 -3.58 -23.69 -28.99
CA ASN A 547 -3.59 -23.90 -30.43
C ASN A 547 -2.20 -24.31 -30.93
N THR A 548 -1.75 -25.44 -30.43
CA THR A 548 -0.44 -26.04 -30.64
C THR A 548 -0.50 -27.17 -31.68
N LYS A 549 0.65 -27.74 -32.06
CA LYS A 549 0.72 -28.85 -33.03
C LYS A 549 -0.16 -30.05 -32.65
N SER A 550 -0.23 -30.32 -31.36
CA SER A 550 -1.04 -31.37 -30.74
C SER A 550 -1.38 -30.95 -29.30
N SER A 551 -1.66 -31.90 -28.40
CA SER A 551 -1.83 -31.62 -26.97
C SER A 551 -0.64 -30.87 -26.39
N LEU A 552 -0.87 -29.75 -25.70
CA LEU A 552 0.19 -29.01 -25.03
C LEU A 552 0.52 -29.68 -23.69
N ARG A 553 1.82 -29.86 -23.43
CA ARG A 553 2.35 -30.40 -22.19
C ARG A 553 3.24 -29.38 -21.49
N PHE A 554 2.87 -29.00 -20.28
CA PHE A 554 3.72 -28.19 -19.41
C PHE A 554 4.79 -29.10 -18.77
N ILE A 555 6.06 -28.87 -19.13
CA ILE A 555 7.18 -29.62 -18.56
C ILE A 555 7.73 -28.88 -17.34
N VAL A 556 7.66 -29.54 -16.18
CA VAL A 556 8.25 -29.07 -14.93
C VAL A 556 9.72 -29.46 -14.89
N ASN A 557 10.62 -28.47 -15.05
CA ASN A 557 12.06 -28.71 -15.19
C ASN A 557 12.93 -28.19 -14.06
N THR A 558 12.48 -27.29 -13.20
CA THR A 558 13.39 -26.70 -12.20
C THR A 558 12.70 -26.47 -10.87
N ASN A 559 11.54 -25.81 -10.83
CA ASN A 559 10.98 -25.37 -9.54
C ASN A 559 9.55 -25.91 -9.34
N GLU A 560 8.59 -25.00 -9.19
CA GLU A 560 7.19 -25.32 -8.98
C GLU A 560 6.31 -24.79 -10.11
N TYR A 561 5.25 -25.54 -10.41
CA TYR A 561 4.16 -25.09 -11.29
C TYR A 561 2.87 -25.02 -10.49
N ILE A 562 2.24 -23.85 -10.51
CA ILE A 562 1.08 -23.57 -9.69
C ILE A 562 -0.04 -23.10 -10.59
N TYR A 563 -1.16 -23.80 -10.52
CA TYR A 563 -2.38 -23.48 -11.24
C TYR A 563 -3.43 -23.08 -10.21
N GLY A 564 -3.59 -21.77 -10.02
CA GLY A 564 -4.47 -21.20 -8.98
C GLY A 564 -5.93 -21.54 -9.18
N SER A 565 -6.75 -21.29 -8.15
CA SER A 565 -8.19 -21.59 -8.16
C SER A 565 -8.97 -20.94 -9.29
N ARG A 566 -8.52 -19.76 -9.76
CA ARG A 566 -9.12 -19.00 -10.87
C ARG A 566 -8.41 -19.23 -12.21
N PHE A 567 -7.71 -20.35 -12.33
CA PHE A 567 -7.15 -20.76 -13.60
C PHE A 567 -8.14 -21.63 -14.36
N PHE A 568 -8.38 -21.28 -15.62
CA PHE A 568 -9.32 -21.98 -16.49
C PHE A 568 -8.63 -22.46 -17.76
N MET A 569 -9.17 -23.53 -18.34
CA MET A 569 -8.70 -24.08 -19.60
C MET A 569 -9.86 -24.18 -20.58
N ASN A 570 -9.61 -23.71 -21.80
CA ASN A 570 -10.47 -23.94 -22.94
C ASN A 570 -9.89 -25.07 -23.79
N THR A 571 -10.45 -26.27 -23.67
CA THR A 571 -10.00 -27.48 -24.38
C THR A 571 -10.69 -27.67 -25.73
N SER A 572 -11.30 -26.63 -26.31
CA SER A 572 -12.03 -26.72 -27.59
C SER A 572 -11.14 -27.10 -28.79
N LYS A 573 -9.83 -26.88 -28.69
CA LYS A 573 -8.86 -27.22 -29.74
C LYS A 573 -8.03 -28.46 -29.39
N ASN A 574 -7.12 -28.31 -28.45
CA ASN A 574 -6.21 -29.37 -28.03
C ASN A 574 -6.32 -29.64 -26.53
N ALA A 575 -6.02 -30.89 -26.15
CA ALA A 575 -5.87 -31.29 -24.76
C ALA A 575 -4.64 -30.63 -24.10
N ILE A 576 -4.71 -30.42 -22.79
CA ILE A 576 -3.66 -29.79 -21.98
C ILE A 576 -3.31 -30.72 -20.82
N GLY A 577 -2.01 -30.86 -20.55
CA GLY A 577 -1.53 -31.65 -19.42
C GLY A 577 -0.19 -31.23 -18.87
N VAL A 578 0.25 -31.91 -17.82
CA VAL A 578 1.50 -31.64 -17.10
C VAL A 578 2.39 -32.89 -17.10
N ASP A 579 3.69 -32.68 -17.27
CA ASP A 579 4.71 -33.73 -17.29
C ASP A 579 5.97 -33.27 -16.50
N PHE A 580 6.67 -34.19 -15.85
CA PHE A 580 7.91 -33.87 -15.13
C PHE A 580 9.11 -34.15 -16.02
N GLY A 581 9.89 -33.11 -16.33
CA GLY A 581 11.02 -33.21 -17.25
C GLY A 581 12.26 -33.84 -16.63
N SER A 582 13.16 -34.37 -17.47
CA SER A 582 14.44 -34.98 -17.06
C SER A 582 15.40 -34.00 -16.35
N LEU A 583 15.18 -32.69 -16.50
CA LEU A 583 16.01 -31.66 -15.89
C LEU A 583 15.52 -31.19 -14.52
N ALA A 584 14.41 -31.75 -13.99
CA ALA A 584 13.85 -31.41 -12.69
C ALA A 584 14.93 -31.32 -11.59
N MET A 585 14.79 -30.35 -10.67
CA MET A 585 15.56 -30.33 -9.42
C MET A 585 15.33 -31.63 -8.64
N GLU A 586 16.14 -31.88 -7.61
CA GLU A 586 16.00 -33.07 -6.76
C GLU A 586 14.55 -33.29 -6.29
N GLU A 587 13.84 -32.19 -6.05
CA GLU A 587 12.41 -32.14 -5.77
C GLU A 587 11.72 -31.11 -6.66
N ALA A 588 10.57 -31.47 -7.23
CA ALA A 588 9.72 -30.60 -8.02
C ALA A 588 8.25 -30.77 -7.62
N THR A 589 7.51 -29.66 -7.58
CA THR A 589 6.13 -29.64 -7.08
C THR A 589 5.18 -29.04 -8.10
N VAL A 590 4.05 -29.71 -8.32
CA VAL A 590 2.92 -29.18 -9.06
C VAL A 590 1.75 -28.99 -8.10
N ARG A 591 1.16 -27.80 -8.12
CA ARG A 591 -0.04 -27.47 -7.34
C ARG A 591 -1.17 -27.17 -8.31
N ILE A 592 -2.28 -27.88 -8.18
CA ILE A 592 -3.47 -27.72 -9.03
C ILE A 592 -4.66 -27.37 -8.15
N TYR A 593 -5.01 -26.11 -8.11
CA TYR A 593 -6.18 -25.58 -7.40
C TYR A 593 -7.36 -25.30 -8.34
N GLY A 594 -7.09 -24.99 -9.61
CA GLY A 594 -8.11 -24.77 -10.65
C GLY A 594 -7.76 -25.41 -11.99
N GLY A 595 -8.71 -25.38 -12.93
CA GLY A 595 -8.53 -25.85 -14.31
C GLY A 595 -9.05 -27.26 -14.57
N THR A 596 -9.02 -27.66 -15.86
CA THR A 596 -9.41 -28.99 -16.33
C THR A 596 -8.29 -29.61 -17.17
N PHE A 597 -7.56 -30.54 -16.57
CA PHE A 597 -6.42 -31.20 -17.17
C PHE A 597 -6.84 -32.51 -17.81
N SER A 598 -6.42 -32.70 -19.07
CA SER A 598 -6.64 -33.95 -19.78
C SER A 598 -5.76 -35.07 -19.23
N PHE A 599 -4.57 -34.74 -18.76
CA PHE A 599 -3.67 -35.68 -18.09
C PHE A 599 -2.66 -34.95 -17.20
N VAL A 600 -2.23 -35.62 -16.13
CA VAL A 600 -1.15 -35.21 -15.25
C VAL A 600 -0.28 -36.43 -15.01
N TYR A 601 0.99 -36.33 -15.40
CA TYR A 601 1.94 -37.43 -15.37
C TYR A 601 3.05 -37.14 -14.39
N LEU A 602 3.17 -37.97 -13.36
CA LEU A 602 4.26 -37.90 -12.38
C LEU A 602 5.34 -38.92 -12.76
N GLY A 603 6.59 -38.48 -12.73
CA GLY A 603 7.76 -39.30 -13.05
C GLY A 603 8.59 -38.65 -14.14
N THR A 604 9.91 -38.81 -14.05
CA THR A 604 10.87 -38.10 -14.90
C THR A 604 11.91 -39.04 -15.50
N GLY A 605 12.43 -38.69 -16.68
CA GLY A 605 13.48 -39.44 -17.39
C GLY A 605 14.84 -39.49 -16.69
N SER A 606 14.94 -39.00 -15.45
CA SER A 606 16.15 -39.01 -14.60
C SER A 606 15.88 -39.79 -13.32
N SER A 607 16.87 -40.49 -12.79
CA SER A 607 16.72 -41.26 -11.54
C SER A 607 16.86 -40.38 -10.28
N GLN A 608 16.32 -40.88 -9.17
CA GLN A 608 16.41 -40.29 -7.82
C GLN A 608 15.78 -38.89 -7.70
N LYS A 609 14.67 -38.65 -8.39
CA LYS A 609 13.91 -37.39 -8.29
C LYS A 609 12.62 -37.57 -7.50
N ILE A 610 12.20 -36.49 -6.85
CA ILE A 610 10.95 -36.38 -6.11
C ILE A 610 9.97 -35.54 -6.94
N CYS A 611 8.84 -36.13 -7.31
CA CYS A 611 7.76 -35.47 -8.02
C CYS A 611 6.54 -35.36 -7.10
N ASN A 612 6.22 -34.14 -6.67
CA ASN A 612 5.08 -33.86 -5.81
C ASN A 612 3.92 -33.29 -6.61
N LEU A 613 2.71 -33.76 -6.31
CA LEU A 613 1.46 -33.19 -6.79
C LEU A 613 0.55 -32.87 -5.60
N ILE A 614 0.01 -31.66 -5.58
CA ILE A 614 -1.04 -31.24 -4.67
C ILE A 614 -2.27 -30.89 -5.50
N VAL A 615 -3.41 -31.51 -5.21
CA VAL A 615 -4.68 -31.29 -5.91
C VAL A 615 -5.71 -30.73 -4.95
N GLY A 616 -6.13 -29.50 -5.19
CA GLY A 616 -7.10 -28.79 -4.38
C GLY A 616 -6.61 -28.44 -2.97
N ASN A 617 -7.45 -27.71 -2.25
CA ASN A 617 -7.24 -27.25 -0.88
C ASN A 617 -8.34 -27.74 0.08
N GLY A 618 -9.28 -28.56 -0.40
CA GLY A 618 -10.44 -29.01 0.35
C GLY A 618 -11.76 -28.39 -0.12
N THR A 619 -11.73 -27.19 -0.71
CA THR A 619 -12.93 -26.48 -1.20
C THR A 619 -12.96 -26.33 -2.73
N ASN A 620 -11.80 -26.22 -3.36
CA ASN A 620 -11.71 -25.96 -4.79
C ASN A 620 -11.96 -27.23 -5.61
N GLU A 621 -12.43 -27.10 -6.85
CA GLU A 621 -12.84 -28.23 -7.70
C GLU A 621 -12.01 -28.38 -9.00
N PRO A 622 -10.68 -28.57 -8.92
CA PRO A 622 -9.89 -28.86 -10.11
C PRO A 622 -10.30 -30.22 -10.71
N LYS A 623 -10.15 -30.36 -12.02
CA LYS A 623 -10.52 -31.59 -12.74
C LYS A 623 -9.31 -32.20 -13.44
N ILE A 624 -9.08 -33.49 -13.24
CA ILE A 624 -8.02 -34.26 -13.89
C ILE A 624 -8.63 -35.52 -14.50
N ASN A 625 -8.57 -35.66 -15.83
CA ASN A 625 -9.13 -36.83 -16.51
C ASN A 625 -8.27 -38.09 -16.31
N LEU A 626 -6.95 -37.93 -16.33
CA LEU A 626 -5.98 -39.01 -16.11
C LEU A 626 -4.82 -38.52 -15.23
N LEU A 627 -4.73 -39.02 -14.00
CA LEU A 627 -3.56 -38.87 -13.14
C LEU A 627 -2.76 -40.17 -13.20
N CYS A 628 -1.54 -40.11 -13.74
CA CYS A 628 -0.68 -41.28 -13.91
C CYS A 628 0.60 -41.10 -13.10
N LEU A 629 0.87 -42.01 -12.17
CA LEU A 629 2.13 -42.07 -11.43
C LEU A 629 3.08 -43.04 -12.13
N ASN A 630 4.37 -42.68 -12.16
CA ASN A 630 5.46 -43.41 -12.80
C ASN A 630 5.46 -43.36 -14.35
N ASN A 631 5.37 -42.14 -14.90
CA ASN A 631 5.45 -41.84 -16.33
C ASN A 631 6.88 -41.94 -16.92
N SER A 632 7.78 -42.70 -16.31
CA SER A 632 9.17 -42.84 -16.80
C SER A 632 9.74 -44.22 -16.52
N ASN A 633 10.80 -44.56 -17.26
CA ASN A 633 11.57 -45.78 -17.05
C ASN A 633 12.64 -45.70 -15.94
N GLN A 634 12.70 -44.58 -15.22
CA GLN A 634 13.71 -44.33 -14.18
C GLN A 634 13.15 -44.47 -12.77
N ALA A 635 14.05 -44.77 -11.83
CA ALA A 635 13.72 -44.85 -10.42
C ALA A 635 13.38 -43.47 -9.84
N ASN A 636 12.13 -43.25 -9.41
CA ASN A 636 11.62 -41.97 -8.94
C ASN A 636 10.73 -42.11 -7.71
N GLN A 637 10.60 -41.04 -6.92
CA GLN A 637 9.61 -40.92 -5.87
C GLN A 637 8.48 -40.01 -6.35
N ASN A 638 7.25 -40.51 -6.33
CA ASN A 638 6.07 -39.81 -6.82
C ASN A 638 5.07 -39.71 -5.68
N TYR A 639 4.80 -38.49 -5.23
CA TYR A 639 3.88 -38.22 -4.13
C TYR A 639 2.72 -37.38 -4.66
N ALA A 640 1.48 -37.82 -4.42
CA ALA A 640 0.30 -37.03 -4.71
C ALA A 640 -0.57 -36.88 -3.46
N THR A 641 -0.98 -35.66 -3.15
CA THR A 641 -1.97 -35.35 -2.12
C THR A 641 -3.21 -34.77 -2.78
N ILE A 642 -4.36 -35.39 -2.56
CA ILE A 642 -5.65 -35.00 -3.14
C ILE A 642 -6.54 -34.52 -2.01
N ASN A 643 -6.67 -33.20 -1.89
CA ASN A 643 -7.51 -32.56 -0.87
C ASN A 643 -8.94 -32.35 -1.37
N SER A 644 -9.13 -32.07 -2.67
CA SER A 644 -10.45 -31.89 -3.29
C SER A 644 -10.37 -32.02 -4.82
N GLY A 645 -11.48 -31.82 -5.54
CA GLY A 645 -11.55 -31.91 -7.00
C GLY A 645 -12.05 -33.26 -7.53
N THR A 646 -11.93 -33.45 -8.85
CA THR A 646 -12.37 -34.67 -9.54
C THR A 646 -11.22 -35.31 -10.30
N ILE A 647 -10.95 -36.58 -10.03
CA ILE A 647 -10.01 -37.42 -10.78
C ILE A 647 -10.79 -38.55 -11.44
N SER A 648 -10.90 -38.51 -12.77
CA SER A 648 -11.67 -39.54 -13.49
C SER A 648 -10.95 -40.88 -13.50
N ASN A 649 -9.61 -40.86 -13.62
CA ASN A 649 -8.77 -42.05 -13.65
C ASN A 649 -7.46 -41.79 -12.92
N LEU A 650 -7.21 -42.54 -11.84
CA LEU A 650 -5.93 -42.61 -11.14
C LEU A 650 -5.22 -43.91 -11.54
N SER A 651 -4.00 -43.81 -12.08
CA SER A 651 -3.22 -44.97 -12.55
C SER A 651 -1.84 -45.04 -11.90
N PHE A 652 -1.43 -46.24 -11.48
CA PHE A 652 -0.09 -46.55 -10.98
C PHE A 652 0.71 -47.34 -12.01
N SER A 653 1.06 -46.71 -13.13
CA SER A 653 1.63 -47.43 -14.28
C SER A 653 2.38 -46.50 -15.24
N TYR A 654 3.29 -47.06 -16.03
CA TYR A 654 3.84 -46.34 -17.19
C TYR A 654 2.90 -46.49 -18.41
N PRO A 655 2.49 -45.40 -19.08
CA PRO A 655 1.62 -45.46 -20.27
C PRO A 655 2.33 -45.97 -21.55
N GLY A 656 3.66 -46.08 -21.55
CA GLY A 656 4.44 -46.58 -22.69
C GLY A 656 4.92 -48.03 -22.56
N THR A 657 5.93 -48.41 -23.35
CA THR A 657 6.43 -49.80 -23.50
C THR A 657 7.75 -50.10 -22.77
N ALA A 658 8.08 -49.39 -21.68
CA ALA A 658 9.40 -49.47 -21.05
C ALA A 658 9.49 -50.59 -19.99
N TYR A 659 10.69 -51.19 -19.87
CA TYR A 659 11.01 -52.30 -18.96
C TYR A 659 11.67 -51.81 -17.65
N ASN A 660 11.27 -52.43 -16.53
CA ASN A 660 11.86 -52.33 -15.18
C ASN A 660 11.88 -50.93 -14.53
N ASN A 661 10.75 -50.52 -13.95
CA ASN A 661 10.69 -49.32 -13.13
C ASN A 661 10.85 -49.66 -11.63
N ASN A 662 11.76 -48.96 -10.94
CA ASN A 662 11.91 -49.00 -9.48
C ASN A 662 11.44 -47.66 -8.89
N ALA A 663 10.13 -47.44 -8.86
CA ALA A 663 9.55 -46.21 -8.37
C ALA A 663 8.85 -46.39 -7.02
N SER A 664 8.95 -45.39 -6.14
CA SER A 664 8.05 -45.24 -5.01
C SER A 664 6.89 -44.35 -5.43
N MET A 665 5.67 -44.82 -5.29
CA MET A 665 4.46 -44.08 -5.61
C MET A 665 3.56 -44.06 -4.39
N SER A 666 3.20 -42.87 -3.91
CA SER A 666 2.26 -42.71 -2.81
C SER A 666 1.21 -41.68 -3.15
N VAL A 667 -0.05 -42.05 -2.93
CA VAL A 667 -1.19 -41.15 -3.09
C VAL A 667 -1.93 -41.08 -1.77
N THR A 668 -2.10 -39.87 -1.24
CA THR A 668 -2.91 -39.59 -0.05
C THR A 668 -4.18 -38.87 -0.50
N VAL A 669 -5.33 -39.48 -0.26
CA VAL A 669 -6.66 -38.96 -0.58
C VAL A 669 -7.32 -38.49 0.71
N LYS A 670 -7.58 -37.18 0.79
CA LYS A 670 -8.28 -36.53 1.91
C LYS A 670 -9.69 -36.09 1.54
N GLY A 671 -9.92 -35.75 0.27
CA GLY A 671 -11.21 -35.27 -0.23
C GLY A 671 -11.36 -35.42 -1.76
N GLY A 672 -12.49 -34.94 -2.29
CA GLY A 672 -12.80 -34.98 -3.73
C GLY A 672 -13.39 -36.30 -4.21
N ILE A 673 -13.53 -36.41 -5.54
CA ILE A 673 -14.14 -37.54 -6.25
C ILE A 673 -13.05 -38.26 -7.04
N ILE A 674 -12.92 -39.58 -6.85
CA ILE A 674 -12.07 -40.44 -7.67
C ILE A 674 -12.96 -41.51 -8.29
N THR A 675 -13.13 -41.48 -9.62
CA THR A 675 -14.07 -42.40 -10.27
C THR A 675 -13.47 -43.79 -10.48
N HIS A 676 -12.24 -43.86 -11.01
CA HIS A 676 -11.55 -45.12 -11.28
C HIS A 676 -10.11 -45.10 -10.75
N ILE A 677 -9.71 -46.20 -10.13
CA ILE A 677 -8.32 -46.48 -9.74
C ILE A 677 -7.86 -47.71 -10.51
N ARG A 678 -6.66 -47.65 -11.11
CA ARG A 678 -6.10 -48.75 -11.89
C ARG A 678 -4.62 -48.95 -11.61
N ASP A 679 -4.16 -50.19 -11.78
CA ASP A 679 -2.73 -50.54 -11.74
C ASP A 679 -2.09 -50.65 -13.15
N PHE A 680 -2.84 -50.27 -14.19
CA PHE A 680 -2.42 -50.25 -15.59
C PHE A 680 -3.09 -49.10 -16.36
N GLU A 681 -2.40 -48.58 -17.38
CA GLU A 681 -2.95 -47.55 -18.28
C GLU A 681 -3.14 -48.08 -19.71
N SER A 682 -2.23 -48.93 -20.20
CA SER A 682 -2.28 -49.46 -21.57
C SER A 682 -2.39 -50.99 -21.63
N ALA A 683 -2.71 -51.50 -22.83
CA ALA A 683 -2.73 -52.94 -23.10
C ALA A 683 -1.34 -53.61 -22.95
N TYR A 684 -0.26 -52.84 -22.79
CA TYR A 684 1.13 -53.28 -22.80
C TYR A 684 1.83 -53.26 -21.43
N CYS A 685 1.11 -53.01 -20.33
CA CYS A 685 1.65 -53.21 -18.98
C CYS A 685 1.76 -54.71 -18.66
N ASP A 686 2.85 -55.34 -19.08
CA ASP A 686 3.18 -56.73 -18.72
C ASP A 686 3.80 -56.80 -17.30
N TYR A 687 3.72 -57.98 -16.68
CA TYR A 687 4.13 -58.23 -15.28
C TYR A 687 5.53 -57.69 -14.93
N ASP A 688 6.46 -57.72 -15.88
CA ASP A 688 7.86 -57.34 -15.67
C ASP A 688 8.09 -55.82 -15.60
N HIS A 689 7.09 -54.98 -15.93
CA HIS A 689 7.29 -53.52 -16.01
C HIS A 689 7.30 -52.81 -14.64
N LEU A 690 6.73 -53.41 -13.59
CA LEU A 690 6.54 -52.77 -12.26
C LEU A 690 7.08 -53.60 -11.08
N LEU A 691 7.88 -54.64 -11.35
CA LEU A 691 8.27 -55.67 -10.38
C LEU A 691 8.95 -55.13 -9.09
N ASN A 692 9.65 -54.00 -9.19
CA ASN A 692 10.40 -53.38 -8.09
C ASN A 692 9.81 -52.07 -7.58
N SER A 693 8.58 -51.73 -7.98
CA SER A 693 7.93 -50.48 -7.57
C SER A 693 7.09 -50.66 -6.31
N THR A 694 7.15 -49.68 -5.39
CA THR A 694 6.25 -49.60 -4.23
C THR A 694 5.06 -48.71 -4.56
N ARG A 695 3.85 -49.18 -4.26
CA ARG A 695 2.59 -48.47 -4.50
C ARG A 695 1.82 -48.34 -3.17
N THR A 696 1.61 -47.12 -2.73
CA THR A 696 0.92 -46.77 -1.50
C THR A 696 -0.28 -45.91 -1.83
N LEU A 697 -1.45 -46.28 -1.30
CA LEU A 697 -2.68 -45.51 -1.40
C LEU A 697 -3.26 -45.37 -0.01
N ILE A 698 -3.40 -44.12 0.44
CA ILE A 698 -3.84 -43.76 1.79
C ILE A 698 -5.15 -42.98 1.65
N PHE A 699 -6.19 -43.42 2.35
CA PHE A 699 -7.44 -42.67 2.50
C PHE A 699 -7.48 -42.10 3.91
N ASP A 700 -7.37 -40.79 4.03
CA ASP A 700 -7.28 -40.06 5.30
C ASP A 700 -8.55 -39.22 5.49
N GLY A 701 -9.51 -39.75 6.24
CA GLY A 701 -10.81 -39.11 6.46
C GLY A 701 -11.71 -39.02 5.22
N TRP A 702 -11.32 -39.66 4.10
CA TRP A 702 -12.07 -39.62 2.83
C TRP A 702 -13.34 -40.47 2.87
N ASN A 703 -14.43 -39.94 2.30
CA ASN A 703 -15.69 -40.64 2.11
C ASN A 703 -16.11 -40.57 0.63
N GLY A 704 -16.12 -41.70 -0.06
CA GLY A 704 -16.52 -41.79 -1.47
C GLY A 704 -16.49 -43.21 -2.01
N GLU A 705 -16.90 -43.35 -3.27
CA GLU A 705 -16.94 -44.62 -4.00
C GLU A 705 -16.03 -44.53 -5.24
N PHE A 706 -15.31 -45.62 -5.53
CA PHE A 706 -14.49 -45.75 -6.74
C PHE A 706 -14.61 -47.17 -7.31
N THR A 707 -14.34 -47.30 -8.61
CA THR A 707 -14.12 -48.61 -9.22
C THR A 707 -12.62 -48.90 -9.28
N TYR A 708 -12.20 -50.08 -8.80
CA TYR A 708 -10.83 -50.53 -8.96
C TYR A 708 -10.71 -51.51 -10.13
N ALA A 709 -9.83 -51.24 -11.08
CA ALA A 709 -9.51 -52.17 -12.17
C ALA A 709 -8.06 -52.67 -12.07
N HIS A 710 -7.89 -53.98 -12.21
CA HIS A 710 -6.59 -54.63 -12.24
C HIS A 710 -6.39 -55.39 -13.55
N LYS A 711 -5.13 -55.58 -13.96
CA LYS A 711 -4.77 -56.44 -15.10
C LYS A 711 -3.68 -57.44 -14.71
N ASN A 712 -3.70 -58.63 -15.33
CA ASN A 712 -2.74 -59.73 -15.10
C ASN A 712 -2.77 -60.33 -13.69
N ILE A 713 -3.93 -60.32 -13.03
CA ILE A 713 -4.15 -61.21 -11.87
C ILE A 713 -4.25 -62.62 -12.43
N GLY A 714 -3.46 -63.56 -11.89
CA GLY A 714 -3.66 -64.99 -12.14
C GLY A 714 -5.12 -65.41 -11.81
N PRO A 715 -5.54 -66.65 -12.14
CA PRO A 715 -6.89 -67.10 -11.81
C PRO A 715 -7.19 -66.79 -10.34
N ALA A 716 -8.35 -66.16 -10.08
CA ALA A 716 -8.80 -65.89 -8.74
C ALA A 716 -8.67 -67.18 -7.93
N ALA A 717 -8.01 -67.13 -6.77
CA ALA A 717 -8.09 -68.26 -5.85
C ALA A 717 -9.58 -68.47 -5.57
N ASP A 718 -10.10 -69.62 -5.99
CA ASP A 718 -11.48 -70.03 -5.76
C ASP A 718 -11.81 -69.77 -4.29
N LYS A 719 -12.83 -68.93 -4.05
CA LYS A 719 -13.34 -68.62 -2.71
C LYS A 719 -13.90 -69.85 -2.03
#